data_AF-A0A1B9F1I6-F1
#
_entry.id   AF-A0A1B9F1I6-F1
#
_cell.length_a   1.000
_cell.length_b   1.000
_cell.length_c   1.000
_cell.angle_alpha   90.00
_cell.angle_beta   90.00
_cell.angle_gamma   90.00
#
_symmetry.space_group_name_H-M   'P 1'
#
loop_
_entity.id
_entity.type
_entity.pdbx_description
1 polymer ?
#
loop_
_entity_poly.entity_id
_entity_poly.type
_entity_poly.pdbx_seq_one_letter_code
_entity_poly.pdbx_strand_id
1 'polypeptide(L)'
;MTATTDGSTGAAKITGVPADDPTDTRTAATDVTDAARRAAERSVEHLLGRQDEQGWWKGDLATNVTMDAEDLLLRQFLGIQDAETTRAAALFIRGEQLGDGTWNTFYGGPGDLSATIEAYVALRLAGDRPDEPHMVRASGWIRDQGGIAAARVFTRIWLALFGWWKWDDLPELPPELMFFPKWVPLNIYDFGCWARQTIVPLTIVSAKRPVRPAPFALDELHTDPDDPSPARKLAPPTSWDGLFQRLDKGLHLYHKVAPRPLRRIAMNVAARWIIERQENDGCWGGIQPPAVYSIIALHLLGYDLDHPVMKAGLASLDRFAVHREDGARMIEACQSPVWDTCLATIALADAGVRPDHPALVKAADWMLAEEITRPGDWSVRKPELPPGGWAFEFHNDNYPDIDDTAEVVLALRRVRHPDPARLEAAIARGVRWNLGMQSRNGAWGAFDADNTSPFPNRLPFCDFGEVIDPPSADVTGHVVEMLAVEGLANHPRTREGIEWLLAEQEACGAWFGRWGVNYVYGTGSVVPALIAAGLPAGHPAVRRAVDWLESVQNDDGGWGEDLRSYQEEKWIGHGESTASQTAWALLALLAAGRRDTASVARGVTWLTEAQQADGSWDEPYFTGTGFPWDFSINYHLYRQVFPLTALGRYVHGDPFADRPDAAEGA
;
A
#
# COMPACT_ATOMS: atom_id res chain seq x y z
N MET A 1 78.74 -23.68 -12.33
CA MET A 1 79.52 -23.05 -11.24
C MET A 1 78.85 -23.47 -9.95
N THR A 2 79.33 -24.55 -9.33
CA THR A 2 80.08 -24.56 -8.04
C THR A 2 79.25 -23.96 -6.90
N ALA A 3 78.99 -24.60 -5.76
CA ALA A 3 79.21 -25.94 -5.22
C ALA A 3 78.50 -25.95 -3.84
N THR A 4 78.07 -27.14 -3.36
CA THR A 4 78.10 -27.64 -1.95
C THR A 4 77.37 -26.82 -0.85
N THR A 5 76.68 -27.33 0.18
CA THR A 5 76.51 -28.62 0.93
C THR A 5 75.56 -28.23 2.10
N ASP A 6 74.50 -28.93 2.49
CA ASP A 6 74.38 -30.10 3.38
C ASP A 6 73.27 -29.76 4.41
N GLY A 7 72.45 -30.72 4.85
CA GLY A 7 71.56 -30.50 6.00
C GLY A 7 70.32 -31.38 6.15
N SER A 8 70.56 -32.68 6.31
CA SER A 8 69.77 -33.71 7.02
C SER A 8 68.54 -33.32 7.89
N THR A 9 67.49 -34.15 7.75
CA THR A 9 66.56 -34.72 8.76
C THR A 9 65.57 -33.85 9.54
N GLY A 10 64.28 -34.24 9.46
CA GLY A 10 63.33 -34.07 10.57
C GLY A 10 61.88 -33.93 10.12
N ALA A 11 61.09 -35.01 10.26
CA ALA A 11 59.64 -34.93 10.18
C ALA A 11 59.10 -34.03 11.31
N ALA A 12 58.37 -32.97 10.96
CA ALA A 12 57.74 -32.06 11.92
C ALA A 12 56.21 -32.22 11.91
N LYS A 13 55.67 -32.28 13.13
CA LYS A 13 54.29 -32.53 13.54
C LYS A 13 53.26 -31.62 12.86
N ILE A 14 52.14 -32.24 12.48
CA ILE A 14 50.86 -31.57 12.23
C ILE A 14 50.40 -30.93 13.54
N THR A 15 50.33 -29.61 13.58
CA THR A 15 49.65 -28.86 14.65
C THR A 15 48.16 -28.79 14.33
N GLY A 16 47.35 -29.29 15.26
CA GLY A 16 45.90 -29.28 15.17
C GLY A 16 45.32 -27.88 15.15
N VAL A 17 44.23 -27.73 14.42
CA VAL A 17 43.30 -26.61 14.49
C VAL A 17 42.68 -26.60 15.90
N PRO A 18 42.62 -25.47 16.62
CA PRO A 18 41.91 -25.40 17.89
C PRO A 18 40.41 -25.64 17.62
N ALA A 19 39.80 -26.51 18.42
CA ALA A 19 38.34 -26.61 18.46
C ALA A 19 37.76 -25.30 19.00
N ASP A 20 36.73 -24.77 18.34
CA ASP A 20 35.93 -23.65 18.84
C ASP A 20 35.42 -23.96 20.25
N ASP A 21 35.69 -23.03 21.17
CA ASP A 21 35.29 -23.14 22.57
C ASP A 21 33.79 -22.75 22.69
N PRO A 22 32.89 -23.62 23.19
CA PRO A 22 31.46 -23.34 23.30
C PRO A 22 31.10 -22.24 24.32
N THR A 23 32.09 -21.62 24.96
CA THR A 23 31.96 -20.47 25.84
C THR A 23 31.77 -19.17 25.07
N ASP A 24 32.43 -18.97 23.92
CA ASP A 24 32.44 -17.69 23.19
C ASP A 24 31.08 -17.38 22.54
N THR A 25 30.44 -18.40 21.97
CA THR A 25 29.09 -18.32 21.38
C THR A 25 27.99 -18.06 22.41
N ARG A 26 28.14 -18.54 23.66
CA ARG A 26 27.19 -18.26 24.74
C ARG A 26 27.28 -16.81 25.22
N THR A 27 28.48 -16.26 25.38
CA THR A 27 28.65 -14.85 25.75
C THR A 27 28.10 -13.91 24.67
N ALA A 28 28.38 -14.17 23.39
CA ALA A 28 27.84 -13.39 22.27
C ALA A 28 26.30 -13.44 22.20
N ALA A 29 25.69 -14.60 22.37
CA ALA A 29 24.22 -14.74 22.38
C ALA A 29 23.56 -14.02 23.57
N THR A 30 24.23 -13.97 24.73
CA THR A 30 23.73 -13.25 25.91
C THR A 30 23.77 -11.73 25.66
N ASP A 31 24.84 -11.24 25.00
CA ASP A 31 25.00 -9.82 24.66
C ASP A 31 23.95 -9.34 23.64
N VAL A 32 23.67 -10.13 22.59
CA VAL A 32 22.61 -9.82 21.60
C VAL A 32 21.23 -9.76 22.25
N THR A 33 20.92 -10.68 23.17
CA THR A 33 19.63 -10.67 23.90
C THR A 33 19.47 -9.42 24.76
N ASP A 34 20.53 -8.99 25.44
CA ASP A 34 20.50 -7.79 26.28
C ASP A 34 20.46 -6.51 25.43
N ALA A 35 21.12 -6.48 24.26
CA ALA A 35 21.02 -5.39 23.29
C ALA A 35 19.59 -5.26 22.74
N ALA A 36 18.97 -6.38 22.35
CA ALA A 36 17.60 -6.43 21.88
C ALA A 36 16.61 -5.91 22.93
N ARG A 37 16.77 -6.32 24.20
CA ARG A 37 15.92 -5.84 25.30
C ARG A 37 16.02 -4.32 25.48
N ARG A 38 17.24 -3.78 25.50
CA ARG A 38 17.46 -2.32 25.62
C ARG A 38 16.90 -1.55 24.43
N ALA A 39 17.00 -2.09 23.21
CA ALA A 39 16.46 -1.45 22.02
C ALA A 39 14.92 -1.47 22.02
N ALA A 40 14.31 -2.59 22.41
CA ALA A 40 12.86 -2.70 22.60
C ALA A 40 12.36 -1.71 23.66
N GLU A 41 13.01 -1.60 24.82
CA GLU A 41 12.63 -0.65 25.88
C GLU A 41 12.64 0.81 25.39
N ARG A 42 13.67 1.22 24.63
CA ARG A 42 13.72 2.57 24.04
C ARG A 42 12.62 2.80 23.01
N SER A 43 12.34 1.80 22.17
CA SER A 43 11.29 1.91 21.16
C SER A 43 9.89 1.91 21.78
N VAL A 44 9.66 1.18 22.87
CA VAL A 44 8.42 1.27 23.68
C VAL A 44 8.23 2.70 24.19
N GLU A 45 9.26 3.31 24.77
CA GLU A 45 9.19 4.70 25.26
C GLU A 45 8.88 5.68 24.11
N HIS A 46 9.59 5.54 22.98
CA HIS A 46 9.37 6.34 21.79
C HIS A 46 7.92 6.23 21.27
N LEU A 47 7.45 5.00 21.06
CA LEU A 47 6.14 4.75 20.46
C LEU A 47 5.01 5.17 21.41
N LEU A 48 5.11 4.91 22.72
CA LEU A 48 4.13 5.42 23.70
C LEU A 48 4.09 6.96 23.72
N GLY A 49 5.24 7.61 23.56
CA GLY A 49 5.34 9.08 23.48
C GLY A 49 4.68 9.69 22.24
N ARG A 50 4.36 8.88 21.21
CA ARG A 50 3.70 9.30 19.97
C ARG A 50 2.20 9.05 19.93
N GLN A 51 1.61 8.44 20.97
CA GLN A 51 0.17 8.18 20.99
C GLN A 51 -0.62 9.49 21.00
N ASP A 52 -1.65 9.60 20.17
CA ASP A 52 -2.56 10.74 20.20
C ASP A 52 -3.38 10.80 21.51
N GLU A 53 -3.84 12.00 21.86
CA GLU A 53 -4.72 12.21 23.01
C GLU A 53 -6.07 11.46 22.89
N GLN A 54 -6.45 10.97 21.72
CA GLN A 54 -7.61 10.12 21.52
C GLN A 54 -7.30 8.61 21.57
N GLY A 55 -6.03 8.21 21.52
CA GLY A 55 -5.59 6.82 21.73
C GLY A 55 -5.06 6.10 20.50
N TRP A 56 -5.10 6.71 19.32
CA TRP A 56 -4.57 6.16 18.08
C TRP A 56 -3.11 6.55 17.85
N TRP A 57 -2.49 5.87 16.89
CA TRP A 57 -1.23 6.26 16.25
C TRP A 57 -1.49 6.50 14.77
N LYS A 58 -0.71 7.42 14.20
CA LYS A 58 -0.71 7.68 12.76
C LYS A 58 0.66 8.18 12.34
N GLY A 59 1.30 7.48 11.41
CA GLY A 59 2.45 7.99 10.67
C GLY A 59 2.01 8.88 9.52
N ASP A 60 2.94 9.65 8.97
CA ASP A 60 2.69 10.25 7.64
C ASP A 60 2.75 9.15 6.58
N LEU A 61 1.91 9.26 5.56
CA LEU A 61 1.86 8.36 4.43
C LEU A 61 2.36 9.08 3.17
N ALA A 62 3.64 8.88 2.87
CA ALA A 62 4.28 9.50 1.70
C ALA A 62 4.16 8.62 0.46
N THR A 63 3.94 9.25 -0.69
CA THR A 63 3.87 8.57 -2.00
C THR A 63 4.77 9.30 -2.99
N ASN A 64 4.20 10.09 -3.90
CA ASN A 64 4.95 10.91 -4.84
C ASN A 64 4.24 12.24 -5.08
N VAL A 65 4.88 13.12 -5.84
CA VAL A 65 4.45 14.51 -6.05
C VAL A 65 3.14 14.67 -6.84
N THR A 66 2.58 13.60 -7.42
CA THR A 66 1.34 13.73 -8.21
C THR A 66 0.17 14.14 -7.33
N MET A 67 0.12 13.73 -6.06
CA MET A 67 -0.96 14.12 -5.14
C MET A 67 -1.08 15.64 -5.01
N ASP A 68 0.05 16.31 -4.79
CA ASP A 68 0.16 17.77 -4.70
C ASP A 68 -0.04 18.48 -6.03
N ALA A 69 0.52 17.92 -7.12
CA ALA A 69 0.35 18.49 -8.46
C ALA A 69 -1.13 18.49 -8.90
N GLU A 70 -1.83 17.39 -8.65
CA GLU A 70 -3.24 17.23 -8.98
C GLU A 70 -4.16 18.07 -8.09
N ASP A 71 -3.85 18.29 -6.81
CA ASP A 71 -4.59 19.25 -5.96
C ASP A 71 -4.44 20.69 -6.47
N LEU A 72 -3.25 21.10 -6.93
CA LEU A 72 -3.08 22.41 -7.57
C LEU A 72 -3.87 22.52 -8.88
N LEU A 73 -3.85 21.47 -9.70
CA LEU A 73 -4.66 21.41 -10.92
C LEU A 73 -6.16 21.44 -10.60
N LEU A 74 -6.63 20.74 -9.57
CA LEU A 74 -8.02 20.78 -9.12
C LEU A 74 -8.42 22.19 -8.70
N ARG A 75 -7.63 22.83 -7.82
CA ARG A 75 -7.93 24.18 -7.30
C ARG A 75 -7.93 25.20 -8.41
N GLN A 76 -7.00 25.10 -9.37
CA GLN A 76 -7.00 25.91 -10.58
C GLN A 76 -8.23 25.61 -11.45
N PHE A 77 -8.59 24.34 -11.62
CA PHE A 77 -9.78 23.94 -12.37
C PHE A 77 -11.07 24.40 -11.69
N LEU A 78 -11.14 24.57 -10.38
CA LEU A 78 -12.34 25.11 -9.72
C LEU A 78 -12.33 26.63 -9.71
N GLY A 79 -11.14 27.25 -9.76
CA GLY A 79 -10.94 28.70 -9.62
C GLY A 79 -10.84 29.14 -8.16
N ILE A 80 -10.33 28.27 -7.29
CA ILE A 80 -10.20 28.46 -5.83
C ILE A 80 -8.75 28.44 -5.37
N GLN A 81 -7.80 28.54 -6.29
CA GLN A 81 -6.38 28.55 -5.96
C GLN A 81 -6.03 29.77 -5.09
N ASP A 82 -5.24 29.53 -4.05
CA ASP A 82 -4.68 30.57 -3.19
C ASP A 82 -3.14 30.54 -3.20
N ALA A 83 -2.53 31.69 -2.89
CA ALA A 83 -1.09 31.87 -3.00
C ALA A 83 -0.29 31.09 -1.93
N GLU A 84 -0.90 30.82 -0.77
CA GLU A 84 -0.23 30.15 0.34
C GLU A 84 -0.09 28.66 0.06
N THR A 85 -1.21 27.99 -0.27
CA THR A 85 -1.24 26.59 -0.67
C THR A 85 -0.36 26.35 -1.89
N THR A 86 -0.45 27.23 -2.90
CA THR A 86 0.38 27.13 -4.13
C THR A 86 1.86 27.19 -3.81
N ARG A 87 2.29 28.14 -2.97
CA ARG A 87 3.69 28.28 -2.59
C ARG A 87 4.18 27.07 -1.80
N ALA A 88 3.37 26.55 -0.87
CA ALA A 88 3.73 25.41 -0.02
C ALA A 88 3.83 24.10 -0.82
N ALA A 89 2.87 23.83 -1.70
CA ALA A 89 2.91 22.68 -2.60
C ALA A 89 4.09 22.77 -3.60
N ALA A 90 4.33 23.94 -4.18
CA ALA A 90 5.48 24.14 -5.07
C ALA A 90 6.82 23.99 -4.36
N LEU A 91 6.91 24.32 -3.07
CA LEU A 91 8.10 24.10 -2.27
C LEU A 91 8.37 22.59 -2.10
N PHE A 92 7.32 21.80 -1.79
CA PHE A 92 7.42 20.35 -1.73
C PHE A 92 7.84 19.76 -3.09
N ILE A 93 7.12 20.09 -4.17
CA ILE A 93 7.40 19.56 -5.51
C ILE A 93 8.83 19.91 -5.95
N ARG A 94 9.31 21.14 -5.74
CA ARG A 94 10.72 21.50 -6.05
C ARG A 94 11.73 20.72 -5.21
N GLY A 95 11.40 20.44 -3.95
CA GLY A 95 12.27 19.69 -3.03
C GLY A 95 12.49 18.24 -3.44
N GLU A 96 11.50 17.63 -4.10
CA GLU A 96 11.55 16.23 -4.54
C GLU A 96 12.14 16.05 -5.97
N GLN A 97 12.58 17.14 -6.63
CA GLN A 97 13.16 17.04 -7.98
C GLN A 97 14.56 16.40 -7.94
N LEU A 98 14.76 15.38 -8.79
CA LEU A 98 16.06 14.71 -8.96
C LEU A 98 17.07 15.60 -9.71
N GLY A 99 18.36 15.25 -9.58
CA GLY A 99 19.45 16.02 -10.18
C GLY A 99 19.39 16.14 -11.72
N ASP A 100 18.79 15.14 -12.38
CA ASP A 100 18.56 15.14 -13.83
C ASP A 100 17.31 15.94 -14.27
N GLY A 101 16.56 16.49 -13.31
CA GLY A 101 15.36 17.29 -13.54
C GLY A 101 14.05 16.51 -13.49
N THR A 102 14.08 15.22 -13.17
CA THR A 102 12.89 14.35 -13.13
C THR A 102 12.29 14.21 -11.73
N TRP A 103 11.13 13.55 -11.64
CA TRP A 103 10.52 13.08 -10.39
C TRP A 103 10.26 11.59 -10.49
N ASN A 104 10.45 10.85 -9.39
CA ASN A 104 10.22 9.42 -9.30
C ASN A 104 8.95 9.11 -8.49
N THR A 105 8.52 7.84 -8.51
CA THR A 105 7.33 7.35 -7.78
C THR A 105 7.67 6.69 -6.44
N PHE A 106 8.95 6.50 -6.14
CA PHE A 106 9.47 5.97 -4.88
C PHE A 106 10.92 6.41 -4.65
N TYR A 107 11.37 6.40 -3.39
CA TYR A 107 12.72 6.81 -3.01
C TYR A 107 13.81 6.00 -3.74
N GLY A 108 14.77 6.67 -4.37
CA GLY A 108 15.83 6.04 -5.16
C GLY A 108 15.37 5.41 -6.48
N GLY A 109 14.09 5.56 -6.85
CA GLY A 109 13.53 5.10 -8.11
C GLY A 109 13.98 5.93 -9.32
N PRO A 110 13.83 5.39 -10.54
CA PRO A 110 14.07 6.15 -11.77
C PRO A 110 13.03 7.25 -11.96
N GLY A 111 13.35 8.26 -12.78
CA GLY A 111 12.36 9.27 -13.19
C GLY A 111 11.15 8.63 -13.88
N ASP A 112 9.95 9.07 -13.49
CA ASP A 112 8.68 8.68 -14.07
C ASP A 112 8.13 9.78 -14.98
N LEU A 113 7.64 9.38 -16.16
CA LEU A 113 7.17 10.33 -17.17
C LEU A 113 5.96 11.13 -16.70
N SER A 114 4.98 10.45 -16.11
CA SER A 114 3.71 11.06 -15.75
C SER A 114 3.88 11.99 -14.55
N ALA A 115 4.60 11.54 -13.52
CA ALA A 115 4.96 12.35 -12.36
C ALA A 115 5.77 13.59 -12.76
N THR A 116 6.74 13.45 -13.67
CA THR A 116 7.56 14.58 -14.15
C THR A 116 6.72 15.59 -14.94
N ILE A 117 5.76 15.14 -15.76
CA ILE A 117 4.84 16.04 -16.47
C ILE A 117 3.93 16.78 -15.49
N GLU A 118 3.29 16.08 -14.55
CA GLU A 118 2.37 16.68 -13.59
C GLU A 118 3.09 17.67 -12.67
N ALA A 119 4.29 17.31 -12.17
CA ALA A 119 5.15 18.19 -11.40
C ALA A 119 5.54 19.45 -12.19
N TYR A 120 5.95 19.30 -13.46
CA TYR A 120 6.28 20.43 -14.32
C TYR A 120 5.09 21.39 -14.46
N VAL A 121 3.90 20.86 -14.74
CA VAL A 121 2.69 21.69 -14.90
C VAL A 121 2.33 22.40 -13.59
N ALA A 122 2.45 21.72 -12.45
CA ALA A 122 2.21 22.30 -11.14
C ALA A 122 3.19 23.44 -10.82
N LEU A 123 4.48 23.30 -11.16
CA LEU A 123 5.46 24.38 -11.00
C LEU A 123 5.19 25.55 -11.95
N ARG A 124 4.75 25.29 -13.19
CA ARG A 124 4.27 26.35 -14.10
C ARG A 124 3.08 27.11 -13.52
N LEU A 125 2.14 26.42 -12.85
CA LEU A 125 1.03 27.05 -12.12
C LEU A 125 1.50 27.88 -10.92
N ALA A 126 2.60 27.49 -10.28
CA ALA A 126 3.22 28.21 -9.18
C ALA A 126 4.07 29.42 -9.61
N GLY A 127 4.34 29.56 -10.91
CA GLY A 127 5.01 30.73 -11.50
C GLY A 127 6.44 30.47 -12.01
N ASP A 128 6.94 29.24 -11.89
CA ASP A 128 8.26 28.85 -12.40
C ASP A 128 8.26 28.95 -13.94
N ARG A 129 9.29 29.59 -14.51
CA ARG A 129 9.34 29.88 -15.96
C ARG A 129 9.96 28.72 -16.74
N PRO A 130 9.50 28.43 -17.97
CA PRO A 130 10.01 27.31 -18.76
C PRO A 130 11.50 27.44 -19.14
N ASP A 131 12.07 28.65 -19.11
CA ASP A 131 13.48 28.93 -19.36
C ASP A 131 14.38 28.76 -18.12
N GLU A 132 13.80 28.48 -16.95
CA GLU A 132 14.59 28.22 -15.75
C GLU A 132 15.33 26.88 -15.84
N PRO A 133 16.59 26.79 -15.34
CA PRO A 133 17.42 25.61 -15.56
C PRO A 133 16.78 24.28 -15.12
N HIS A 134 15.98 24.29 -14.05
CA HIS A 134 15.34 23.10 -13.51
C HIS A 134 14.14 22.65 -14.36
N MET A 135 13.42 23.59 -14.97
CA MET A 135 12.33 23.34 -15.93
C MET A 135 12.86 22.89 -17.29
N VAL A 136 13.99 23.45 -17.75
CA VAL A 136 14.65 23.04 -19.00
C VAL A 136 15.12 21.58 -18.94
N ARG A 137 15.66 21.13 -17.80
CA ARG A 137 16.04 19.73 -17.62
C ARG A 137 14.83 18.80 -17.67
N ALA A 138 13.77 19.12 -16.91
CA ALA A 138 12.53 18.36 -16.88
C ALA A 138 11.88 18.24 -18.28
N SER A 139 11.68 19.36 -18.97
CA SER A 139 11.10 19.39 -20.33
C SER A 139 11.98 18.70 -21.38
N GLY A 140 13.31 18.79 -21.26
CA GLY A 140 14.25 18.03 -22.09
C GLY A 140 14.05 16.54 -21.94
N TRP A 141 14.06 16.06 -20.70
CA TRP A 141 13.86 14.64 -20.40
C TRP A 141 12.46 14.14 -20.80
N ILE A 142 11.40 14.92 -20.55
CA ILE A 142 10.02 14.60 -20.98
C ILE A 142 9.98 14.34 -22.50
N ARG A 143 10.62 15.19 -23.30
CA ARG A 143 10.67 15.01 -24.76
C ARG A 143 11.45 13.75 -25.15
N ASP A 144 12.56 13.47 -24.48
CA ASP A 144 13.35 12.26 -24.72
C ASP A 144 12.57 10.96 -24.40
N GLN A 145 11.60 11.01 -23.48
CA GLN A 145 10.69 9.91 -23.15
C GLN A 145 9.43 9.84 -24.03
N GLY A 146 9.32 10.65 -25.09
CA GLY A 146 8.17 10.64 -26.01
C GLY A 146 7.14 11.74 -25.75
N GLY A 147 7.41 12.66 -24.82
CA GLY A 147 6.58 13.83 -24.54
C GLY A 147 5.24 13.50 -23.86
N ILE A 148 4.37 14.50 -23.79
CA ILE A 148 3.01 14.36 -23.22
C ILE A 148 2.24 13.18 -23.84
N ALA A 149 2.43 12.95 -25.13
CA ALA A 149 1.74 11.89 -25.86
C ALA A 149 2.04 10.49 -25.31
N ALA A 150 3.15 10.29 -24.58
CA ALA A 150 3.55 9.02 -23.98
C ALA A 150 3.06 8.84 -22.52
N ALA A 151 2.48 9.87 -21.90
CA ALA A 151 1.99 9.80 -20.52
C ALA A 151 0.79 8.86 -20.32
N ARG A 152 0.53 8.45 -19.07
CA ARG A 152 -0.63 7.64 -18.69
C ARG A 152 -1.97 8.36 -18.95
N VAL A 153 -3.09 7.63 -18.96
CA VAL A 153 -4.43 8.19 -19.22
C VAL A 153 -4.80 9.28 -18.21
N PHE A 154 -4.52 9.09 -16.91
CA PHE A 154 -4.84 10.06 -15.87
C PHE A 154 -4.17 11.43 -16.10
N THR A 155 -2.87 11.45 -16.40
CA THR A 155 -2.15 12.68 -16.74
C THR A 155 -2.77 13.36 -17.96
N ARG A 156 -3.12 12.60 -19.01
CA ARG A 156 -3.76 13.16 -20.20
C ARG A 156 -5.19 13.65 -19.94
N ILE A 157 -5.91 13.09 -18.97
CA ILE A 157 -7.22 13.61 -18.50
C ILE A 157 -7.03 14.99 -17.87
N TRP A 158 -6.05 15.15 -16.97
CA TRP A 158 -5.73 16.46 -16.40
C TRP A 158 -5.39 17.49 -17.46
N LEU A 159 -4.57 17.12 -18.43
CA LEU A 159 -4.23 18.00 -19.54
C LEU A 159 -5.44 18.34 -20.42
N ALA A 160 -6.37 17.40 -20.62
CA ALA A 160 -7.60 17.63 -21.37
C ALA A 160 -8.58 18.56 -20.65
N LEU A 161 -8.63 18.57 -19.32
CA LEU A 161 -9.43 19.52 -18.52
C LEU A 161 -9.05 20.98 -18.81
N PHE A 162 -7.79 21.24 -19.22
CA PHE A 162 -7.27 22.56 -19.56
C PHE A 162 -7.11 22.82 -21.07
N GLY A 163 -7.44 21.83 -21.92
CA GLY A 163 -7.31 21.93 -23.37
C GLY A 163 -5.88 21.75 -23.90
N TRP A 164 -4.93 21.31 -23.07
CA TRP A 164 -3.59 20.89 -23.51
C TRP A 164 -3.60 19.51 -24.19
N TRP A 165 -4.68 18.75 -24.01
CA TRP A 165 -4.91 17.48 -24.70
C TRP A 165 -6.34 17.42 -25.25
N LYS A 166 -6.56 16.69 -26.33
CA LYS A 166 -7.89 16.54 -26.94
C LYS A 166 -8.66 15.41 -26.24
N TRP A 167 -9.88 15.70 -25.79
CA TRP A 167 -10.81 14.67 -25.27
C TRP A 167 -11.11 13.56 -26.28
N ASP A 168 -11.04 13.83 -27.58
CA ASP A 168 -11.25 12.81 -28.62
C ASP A 168 -10.13 11.77 -28.71
N ASP A 169 -8.97 12.03 -28.09
CA ASP A 169 -7.80 11.15 -28.10
C ASP A 169 -7.64 10.37 -26.77
N LEU A 170 -8.60 10.53 -25.85
CA LEU A 170 -8.68 9.77 -24.59
C LEU A 170 -9.66 8.60 -24.73
N PRO A 171 -9.42 7.46 -24.06
CA PRO A 171 -10.37 6.36 -24.01
C PRO A 171 -11.74 6.81 -23.48
N GLU A 172 -12.82 6.31 -24.08
CA GLU A 172 -14.19 6.69 -23.73
C GLU A 172 -14.73 5.87 -22.55
N LEU A 173 -15.22 6.56 -21.52
CA LEU A 173 -15.94 5.97 -20.39
C LEU A 173 -17.40 6.47 -20.34
N PRO A 174 -18.38 5.72 -20.88
CA PRO A 174 -19.77 6.17 -20.92
C PRO A 174 -20.46 6.04 -19.54
N PRO A 175 -21.24 7.03 -19.09
CA PRO A 175 -22.00 6.94 -17.84
C PRO A 175 -23.09 5.88 -17.89
N GLU A 176 -23.48 5.44 -19.08
CA GLU A 176 -24.42 4.32 -19.27
C GLU A 176 -23.91 3.00 -18.68
N LEU A 177 -22.63 2.90 -18.30
CA LEU A 177 -22.07 1.82 -17.48
C LEU A 177 -22.85 1.60 -16.18
N MET A 178 -23.42 2.66 -15.60
CA MET A 178 -24.23 2.59 -14.38
C MET A 178 -25.49 1.74 -14.52
N PHE A 179 -25.92 1.42 -15.75
CA PHE A 179 -27.07 0.58 -16.00
C PHE A 179 -26.74 -0.91 -16.14
N PHE A 180 -25.46 -1.28 -16.13
CA PHE A 180 -25.07 -2.68 -16.27
C PHE A 180 -25.56 -3.47 -15.04
N PRO A 181 -26.34 -4.54 -15.24
CA PRO A 181 -26.64 -5.46 -14.16
C PRO A 181 -25.35 -6.06 -13.58
N LYS A 182 -25.37 -6.37 -12.28
CA LYS A 182 -24.22 -6.93 -11.52
C LYS A 182 -23.65 -8.25 -12.06
N TRP A 183 -24.36 -8.93 -12.96
CA TRP A 183 -23.93 -10.18 -13.61
C TRP A 183 -23.33 -9.96 -15.00
N VAL A 184 -23.43 -8.75 -15.56
CA VAL A 184 -22.83 -8.40 -16.85
C VAL A 184 -21.36 -8.03 -16.64
N PRO A 185 -20.42 -8.54 -17.46
CA PRO A 185 -19.01 -8.16 -17.38
C PRO A 185 -18.81 -6.65 -17.48
N LEU A 186 -17.81 -6.12 -16.77
CA LEU A 186 -17.47 -4.69 -16.71
C LEU A 186 -18.50 -3.82 -16.00
N ASN A 187 -19.48 -4.40 -15.30
CA ASN A 187 -20.27 -3.62 -14.35
C ASN A 187 -19.34 -3.01 -13.29
N ILE A 188 -19.75 -1.92 -12.65
CA ILE A 188 -18.88 -1.16 -11.73
C ILE A 188 -18.37 -2.00 -10.53
N TYR A 189 -19.05 -3.10 -10.18
CA TYR A 189 -18.66 -4.02 -9.10
C TYR A 189 -17.74 -5.16 -9.56
N ASP A 190 -17.30 -5.14 -10.82
CA ASP A 190 -16.19 -5.96 -11.30
C ASP A 190 -14.84 -5.24 -11.12
N PHE A 191 -14.84 -3.94 -10.80
CA PHE A 191 -13.65 -3.17 -10.45
C PHE A 191 -13.41 -3.22 -8.95
N GLY A 192 -12.15 -3.17 -8.51
CA GLY A 192 -11.79 -2.96 -7.10
C GLY A 192 -12.38 -1.66 -6.56
N CYS A 193 -12.56 -1.55 -5.25
CA CYS A 193 -13.28 -0.41 -4.65
C CYS A 193 -12.65 0.96 -5.01
N TRP A 194 -11.32 1.04 -5.01
CA TRP A 194 -10.55 2.25 -5.36
C TRP A 194 -10.80 2.68 -6.81
N ALA A 195 -10.76 1.72 -7.73
CA ALA A 195 -10.96 1.95 -9.15
C ALA A 195 -12.44 2.26 -9.45
N ARG A 196 -13.38 1.56 -8.80
CA ARG A 196 -14.83 1.80 -8.91
C ARG A 196 -15.18 3.25 -8.57
N GLN A 197 -14.68 3.73 -7.43
CA GLN A 197 -14.93 5.08 -6.95
C GLN A 197 -14.27 6.15 -7.82
N THR A 198 -13.22 5.81 -8.55
CA THR A 198 -12.58 6.69 -9.55
C THR A 198 -13.34 6.69 -10.88
N ILE A 199 -13.77 5.52 -11.34
CA ILE A 199 -14.40 5.35 -12.65
C ILE A 199 -15.79 5.98 -12.70
N VAL A 200 -16.62 5.80 -11.65
CA VAL A 200 -17.97 6.36 -11.63
C VAL A 200 -17.99 7.88 -11.88
N PRO A 201 -17.25 8.72 -11.14
CA PRO A 201 -17.17 10.15 -11.44
C PRO A 201 -16.53 10.42 -12.81
N LEU A 202 -15.49 9.68 -13.20
CA LEU A 202 -14.88 9.86 -14.52
C LEU A 202 -15.83 9.56 -15.68
N THR A 203 -16.86 8.72 -15.50
CA THR A 203 -17.89 8.56 -16.53
C THR A 203 -18.68 9.86 -16.77
N ILE A 204 -18.90 10.67 -15.73
CA ILE A 204 -19.52 11.99 -15.85
C ILE A 204 -18.55 12.96 -16.53
N VAL A 205 -17.28 12.97 -16.10
CA VAL A 205 -16.24 13.86 -16.68
C VAL A 205 -16.06 13.56 -18.17
N SER A 206 -15.93 12.29 -18.54
CA SER A 206 -15.83 11.81 -19.94
C SER A 206 -17.07 12.13 -20.76
N ALA A 207 -18.27 12.09 -20.17
CA ALA A 207 -19.50 12.49 -20.88
C ALA A 207 -19.60 14.00 -21.13
N LYS A 208 -19.00 14.81 -20.24
CA LYS A 208 -19.07 16.28 -20.28
C LYS A 208 -17.94 16.90 -21.10
N ARG A 209 -16.76 16.26 -21.14
CA ARG A 209 -15.54 16.72 -21.83
C ARG A 209 -15.26 18.21 -21.60
N PRO A 210 -15.19 18.65 -20.33
CA PRO A 210 -15.03 20.08 -20.05
C PRO A 210 -13.63 20.55 -20.45
N VAL A 211 -13.54 21.81 -20.85
CA VAL A 211 -12.27 22.49 -21.12
C VAL A 211 -12.34 23.86 -20.45
N ARG A 212 -11.46 24.10 -19.49
CA ARG A 212 -11.14 25.46 -19.02
C ARG A 212 -9.94 25.96 -19.79
N PRO A 213 -9.91 27.23 -20.25
CA PRO A 213 -8.75 27.76 -20.95
C PRO A 213 -7.48 27.61 -20.12
N ALA A 214 -6.46 26.96 -20.70
CA ALA A 214 -5.15 26.84 -20.09
C ALA A 214 -4.56 28.22 -19.75
N PRO A 215 -3.91 28.38 -18.58
CA PRO A 215 -3.25 29.63 -18.20
C PRO A 215 -1.99 29.93 -19.02
N PHE A 216 -1.41 28.92 -19.69
CA PHE A 216 -0.19 29.02 -20.48
C PHE A 216 -0.09 27.89 -21.51
N ALA A 217 0.86 27.99 -22.45
CA ALA A 217 1.23 26.91 -23.38
C ALA A 217 2.22 25.91 -22.76
N LEU A 218 2.24 24.70 -23.30
CA LEU A 218 3.11 23.57 -22.92
C LEU A 218 3.87 23.00 -24.14
N ASP A 219 4.10 23.83 -25.17
CA ASP A 219 4.71 23.41 -26.43
C ASP A 219 6.05 22.70 -26.22
N GLU A 220 6.82 23.12 -25.21
CA GLU A 220 8.12 22.55 -24.86
C GLU A 220 8.08 21.12 -24.30
N LEU A 221 6.90 20.58 -24.00
CA LEU A 221 6.70 19.21 -23.52
C LEU A 221 6.32 18.22 -24.63
N HIS A 222 6.05 18.72 -25.83
CA HIS A 222 5.77 17.88 -27.00
C HIS A 222 7.07 17.51 -27.73
N THR A 223 7.12 16.28 -28.26
CA THR A 223 8.19 15.87 -29.19
C THR A 223 8.08 16.64 -30.51
N ASP A 224 6.85 16.85 -30.97
CA ASP A 224 6.49 17.73 -32.08
C ASP A 224 5.25 18.57 -31.68
N PRO A 225 5.40 19.89 -31.44
CA PRO A 225 4.27 20.76 -31.13
C PRO A 225 3.20 20.86 -32.24
N ASP A 226 3.58 20.60 -33.50
CA ASP A 226 2.66 20.63 -34.64
C ASP A 226 1.83 19.33 -34.77
N ASP A 227 2.30 18.23 -34.16
CA ASP A 227 1.58 16.95 -34.02
C ASP A 227 1.58 16.45 -32.56
N PRO A 228 0.81 17.11 -31.67
CA PRO A 228 0.85 16.84 -30.23
C PRO A 228 0.28 15.47 -29.85
N SER A 229 -0.46 14.81 -30.75
CA SER A 229 -1.15 13.52 -30.52
C SER A 229 -0.93 12.60 -31.73
N PRO A 230 0.29 12.06 -31.88
CA PRO A 230 0.64 11.24 -33.03
C PRO A 230 -0.18 9.94 -33.03
N ALA A 231 -0.69 9.55 -34.20
CA ALA A 231 -1.53 8.38 -34.34
C ALA A 231 -0.79 7.08 -33.97
N ARG A 232 -1.31 6.36 -32.97
CA ARG A 232 -0.77 5.04 -32.56
C ARG A 232 -1.36 3.91 -33.40
N LYS A 233 -0.54 2.91 -33.71
CA LYS A 233 -1.00 1.67 -34.35
C LYS A 233 -1.82 0.85 -33.36
N LEU A 234 -3.00 0.39 -33.79
CA LEU A 234 -3.81 -0.52 -32.99
C LEU A 234 -3.16 -1.90 -32.89
N ALA A 235 -3.37 -2.55 -31.75
CA ALA A 235 -3.02 -3.95 -31.56
C ALA A 235 -3.80 -4.85 -32.55
N PRO A 236 -3.29 -6.07 -32.86
CA PRO A 236 -3.94 -7.01 -33.76
C PRO A 236 -5.39 -7.28 -33.36
N PRO A 237 -6.35 -7.37 -34.30
CA PRO A 237 -7.76 -7.62 -33.98
C PRO A 237 -8.01 -8.99 -33.31
N THR A 238 -7.03 -9.88 -33.39
CA THR A 238 -7.05 -11.21 -32.75
C THR A 238 -6.59 -11.18 -31.30
N SER A 239 -6.04 -10.06 -30.79
CA SER A 239 -5.70 -9.90 -29.38
C SER A 239 -6.83 -9.22 -28.62
N TRP A 240 -6.88 -9.44 -27.30
CA TRP A 240 -7.83 -8.76 -26.43
C TRP A 240 -7.66 -7.23 -26.49
N ASP A 241 -6.42 -6.73 -26.42
CA ASP A 241 -6.15 -5.30 -26.50
C ASP A 241 -6.66 -4.71 -27.81
N GLY A 242 -6.49 -5.41 -28.92
CA GLY A 242 -7.00 -4.97 -30.21
C GLY A 242 -8.53 -4.96 -30.26
N LEU A 243 -9.20 -5.91 -29.60
CA LEU A 243 -10.65 -5.91 -29.45
C LEU A 243 -11.12 -4.71 -28.62
N PHE A 244 -10.51 -4.48 -27.46
CA PHE A 244 -10.88 -3.39 -26.55
C PHE A 244 -10.58 -2.00 -27.14
N GLN A 245 -9.47 -1.81 -27.85
CA GLN A 245 -9.19 -0.57 -28.58
C GLN A 245 -10.19 -0.32 -29.72
N ARG A 246 -10.76 -1.36 -30.33
CA ARG A 246 -11.82 -1.21 -31.35
C ARG A 246 -13.19 -0.97 -30.72
N LEU A 247 -13.47 -1.60 -29.57
CA LEU A 247 -14.63 -1.30 -28.75
C LEU A 247 -14.65 0.18 -28.37
N ASP A 248 -13.51 0.69 -27.89
CA ASP A 248 -13.30 2.10 -27.58
C ASP A 248 -13.61 3.02 -28.78
N LYS A 249 -13.11 2.72 -29.99
CA LYS A 249 -13.53 3.43 -31.22
C LYS A 249 -15.05 3.39 -31.45
N GLY A 250 -15.69 2.27 -31.14
CA GLY A 250 -17.14 2.14 -31.16
C GLY A 250 -17.83 3.04 -30.12
N LEU A 251 -17.25 3.15 -28.92
CA LEU A 251 -17.73 4.03 -27.85
C LEU A 251 -17.57 5.51 -28.22
N HIS A 252 -16.49 5.92 -28.90
CA HIS A 252 -16.36 7.27 -29.47
C HIS A 252 -17.46 7.57 -30.50
N LEU A 253 -17.82 6.60 -31.35
CA LEU A 253 -18.93 6.76 -32.28
C LEU A 253 -20.26 6.85 -31.52
N TYR A 254 -20.47 5.99 -30.52
CA TYR A 254 -21.63 6.02 -29.65
C TYR A 254 -21.76 7.37 -28.94
N HIS A 255 -20.67 7.95 -28.44
CA HIS A 255 -20.66 9.25 -27.79
C HIS A 255 -21.31 10.35 -28.63
N LYS A 256 -21.05 10.35 -29.95
CA LYS A 256 -21.61 11.34 -30.89
C LYS A 256 -23.11 11.18 -31.11
N VAL A 257 -23.64 9.96 -30.94
CA VAL A 257 -25.05 9.63 -31.24
C VAL A 257 -25.87 9.24 -30.00
N ALA A 258 -25.26 9.26 -28.81
CA ALA A 258 -25.88 8.79 -27.59
C ALA A 258 -27.18 9.57 -27.27
N PRO A 259 -28.29 8.88 -26.96
CA PRO A 259 -29.54 9.55 -26.65
C PRO A 259 -29.38 10.48 -25.42
N ARG A 260 -29.50 11.79 -25.64
CA ARG A 260 -29.31 12.81 -24.59
C ARG A 260 -30.14 12.56 -23.31
N PRO A 261 -31.41 12.12 -23.38
CA PRO A 261 -32.18 11.80 -22.17
C PRO A 261 -31.58 10.62 -21.40
N LEU A 262 -31.16 9.56 -22.09
CA LEU A 262 -30.55 8.38 -21.47
C LEU A 262 -29.24 8.75 -20.75
N ARG A 263 -28.37 9.49 -21.43
CA ARG A 263 -27.10 9.96 -20.86
C ARG A 263 -27.30 10.83 -19.63
N ARG A 264 -28.31 11.72 -19.66
CA ARG A 264 -28.66 12.55 -18.50
C ARG A 264 -29.12 11.69 -17.32
N ILE A 265 -29.94 10.67 -17.55
CA ILE A 265 -30.37 9.75 -16.49
C ILE A 265 -29.14 9.00 -15.94
N ALA A 266 -28.26 8.52 -16.80
CA ALA A 266 -27.06 7.78 -16.40
C ALA A 266 -26.14 8.64 -15.50
N MET A 267 -25.87 9.89 -15.91
CA MET A 267 -25.11 10.84 -15.09
C MET A 267 -25.80 11.15 -13.75
N ASN A 268 -27.13 11.24 -13.72
CA ASN A 268 -27.86 11.46 -12.47
C ASN A 268 -27.78 10.24 -11.53
N VAL A 269 -27.73 9.01 -12.07
CA VAL A 269 -27.50 7.79 -11.28
C VAL A 269 -26.07 7.78 -10.74
N ALA A 270 -25.07 8.10 -11.56
CA ALA A 270 -23.68 8.25 -11.12
C ALA A 270 -23.55 9.32 -10.02
N ALA A 271 -24.20 10.48 -10.18
CA ALA A 271 -24.16 11.56 -9.19
C ALA A 271 -24.75 11.14 -7.83
N ARG A 272 -25.88 10.42 -7.83
CA ARG A 272 -26.46 9.87 -6.61
C ARG A 272 -25.53 8.84 -5.98
N TRP A 273 -24.97 7.95 -6.79
CA TRP A 273 -24.02 6.94 -6.33
C TRP A 273 -22.82 7.57 -5.63
N ILE A 274 -22.27 8.67 -6.18
CA ILE A 274 -21.17 9.45 -5.60
C ILE A 274 -21.61 10.06 -4.27
N ILE A 275 -22.74 10.79 -4.24
CA ILE A 275 -23.20 11.50 -3.03
C ILE A 275 -23.51 10.52 -1.90
N GLU A 276 -24.11 9.36 -2.20
CA GLU A 276 -24.44 8.32 -1.22
C GLU A 276 -23.20 7.67 -0.58
N ARG A 277 -22.03 7.82 -1.19
CA ARG A 277 -20.75 7.21 -0.76
C ARG A 277 -19.73 8.22 -0.24
N GLN A 278 -20.11 9.48 -0.10
CA GLN A 278 -19.26 10.44 0.60
C GLN A 278 -19.20 10.05 2.08
N GLU A 279 -17.99 9.95 2.62
CA GLU A 279 -17.75 9.57 4.01
C GLU A 279 -17.87 10.76 4.96
N ASN A 280 -17.84 10.48 6.26
CA ASN A 280 -18.03 11.50 7.31
C ASN A 280 -16.92 12.56 7.31
N ASP A 281 -15.72 12.21 6.85
CA ASP A 281 -14.62 13.15 6.62
C ASP A 281 -14.74 13.91 5.29
N GLY A 282 -15.82 13.73 4.54
CA GLY A 282 -16.05 14.34 3.24
C GLY A 282 -15.30 13.69 2.08
N CYS A 283 -14.41 12.73 2.33
CA CYS A 283 -13.67 12.02 1.30
C CYS A 283 -14.56 10.97 0.62
N TRP A 284 -14.02 10.34 -0.42
CA TRP A 284 -14.63 9.17 -1.06
C TRP A 284 -13.62 8.04 -1.01
N GLY A 285 -13.94 6.99 -0.25
CA GLY A 285 -13.10 5.81 -0.17
C GLY A 285 -11.80 5.99 0.59
N GLY A 286 -11.61 7.11 1.30
CA GLY A 286 -10.39 7.39 2.04
C GLY A 286 -9.16 7.72 1.18
N ILE A 287 -9.32 7.89 -0.14
CA ILE A 287 -8.21 8.07 -1.09
C ILE A 287 -8.39 9.28 -2.02
N GLN A 288 -7.27 9.88 -2.44
CA GLN A 288 -7.25 11.09 -3.25
C GLN A 288 -8.00 10.97 -4.60
N PRO A 289 -7.79 9.94 -5.45
CA PRO A 289 -8.30 10.00 -6.82
C PRO A 289 -9.84 10.05 -6.90
N PRO A 290 -10.59 9.20 -6.17
CA PRO A 290 -12.03 9.34 -6.07
C PRO A 290 -12.50 10.69 -5.55
N ALA A 291 -11.83 11.27 -4.56
CA ALA A 291 -12.22 12.56 -4.00
C ALA A 291 -12.12 13.66 -5.05
N VAL A 292 -10.97 13.74 -5.74
CA VAL A 292 -10.73 14.75 -6.77
C VAL A 292 -11.72 14.61 -7.93
N TYR A 293 -11.89 13.40 -8.48
CA TYR A 293 -12.80 13.21 -9.61
C TYR A 293 -14.28 13.37 -9.22
N SER A 294 -14.67 13.03 -8.00
CA SER A 294 -16.04 13.27 -7.48
C SER A 294 -16.34 14.75 -7.39
N ILE A 295 -15.42 15.56 -6.87
CA ILE A 295 -15.55 17.02 -6.82
C ILE A 295 -15.70 17.60 -8.23
N ILE A 296 -14.86 17.18 -9.19
CA ILE A 296 -14.96 17.61 -10.59
C ILE A 296 -16.33 17.20 -11.17
N ALA A 297 -16.74 15.95 -11.02
CA ALA A 297 -17.99 15.44 -11.55
C ALA A 297 -19.21 16.22 -11.02
N LEU A 298 -19.27 16.46 -9.71
CA LEU A 298 -20.36 17.21 -9.08
C LEU A 298 -20.36 18.67 -9.52
N HIS A 299 -19.19 19.31 -9.61
CA HIS A 299 -19.05 20.67 -10.16
C HIS A 299 -19.61 20.76 -11.60
N LEU A 300 -19.30 19.80 -12.46
CA LEU A 300 -19.79 19.73 -13.85
C LEU A 300 -21.30 19.45 -13.98
N LEU A 301 -21.91 18.94 -12.92
CA LEU A 301 -23.36 18.76 -12.81
C LEU A 301 -24.06 19.99 -12.21
N GLY A 302 -23.30 21.02 -11.82
CA GLY A 302 -23.82 22.30 -11.35
C GLY A 302 -23.99 22.40 -9.84
N TYR A 303 -23.33 21.53 -9.06
CA TYR A 303 -23.24 21.71 -7.62
C TYR A 303 -22.33 22.90 -7.32
N ASP A 304 -22.86 23.86 -6.57
CA ASP A 304 -22.10 25.04 -6.16
C ASP A 304 -21.03 24.67 -5.11
N LEU A 305 -19.93 25.41 -5.07
CA LEU A 305 -18.84 25.17 -4.11
C LEU A 305 -19.32 25.31 -2.65
N ASP A 306 -20.38 26.09 -2.40
CA ASP A 306 -21.00 26.22 -1.09
C ASP A 306 -21.94 25.07 -0.71
N HIS A 307 -22.27 24.17 -1.65
CA HIS A 307 -23.10 23.00 -1.39
C HIS A 307 -22.42 22.07 -0.36
N PRO A 308 -23.15 21.49 0.61
CA PRO A 308 -22.56 20.68 1.68
C PRO A 308 -21.60 19.57 1.19
N VAL A 309 -22.01 18.80 0.18
CA VAL A 309 -21.15 17.75 -0.43
C VAL A 309 -19.82 18.31 -0.97
N MET A 310 -19.85 19.50 -1.59
CA MET A 310 -18.67 20.13 -2.19
C MET A 310 -17.75 20.68 -1.10
N LYS A 311 -18.31 21.36 -0.10
CA LYS A 311 -17.56 21.84 1.07
C LYS A 311 -16.87 20.71 1.82
N ALA A 312 -17.59 19.61 2.06
CA ALA A 312 -17.04 18.46 2.75
C ALA A 312 -15.89 17.82 1.96
N GLY A 313 -16.06 17.65 0.64
CA GLY A 313 -15.02 17.10 -0.23
C GLY A 313 -13.77 17.99 -0.34
N LEU A 314 -13.93 19.30 -0.46
CA LEU A 314 -12.78 20.21 -0.46
C LEU A 314 -12.05 20.21 0.89
N ALA A 315 -12.80 20.18 1.99
CA ALA A 315 -12.23 20.10 3.32
C ALA A 315 -11.52 18.76 3.60
N SER A 316 -11.89 17.67 2.92
CA SER A 316 -11.18 16.38 3.06
C SER A 316 -9.78 16.45 2.44
N LEU A 317 -9.62 17.11 1.29
CA LEU A 317 -8.30 17.34 0.68
C LEU A 317 -7.38 18.19 1.57
N ASP A 318 -7.95 19.16 2.30
CA ASP A 318 -7.19 19.95 3.28
C ASP A 318 -6.81 19.12 4.51
N ARG A 319 -7.66 18.17 4.95
CA ARG A 319 -7.36 17.25 6.07
C ARG A 319 -6.21 16.30 5.78
N PHE A 320 -6.02 15.93 4.50
CA PHE A 320 -4.98 15.01 4.06
C PHE A 320 -3.64 15.72 3.84
N ALA A 321 -3.58 17.04 4.04
CA ALA A 321 -2.36 17.82 3.89
C ALA A 321 -1.48 17.75 5.15
N VAL A 322 -0.23 17.38 4.98
CA VAL A 322 0.82 17.44 6.00
C VAL A 322 1.69 18.67 5.75
N HIS A 323 1.73 19.56 6.74
CA HIS A 323 2.61 20.73 6.72
C HIS A 323 3.95 20.41 7.39
N ARG A 324 5.02 20.52 6.63
CA ARG A 324 6.41 20.32 7.09
C ARG A 324 6.95 21.59 7.74
N GLU A 325 7.95 21.43 8.60
CA GLU A 325 8.58 22.54 9.33
C GLU A 325 9.26 23.58 8.41
N ASP A 326 9.71 23.14 7.24
CA ASP A 326 10.29 24.01 6.20
C ASP A 326 9.24 24.84 5.43
N GLY A 327 7.96 24.68 5.77
CA GLY A 327 6.82 25.34 5.14
C GLY A 327 6.34 24.66 3.86
N ALA A 328 6.87 23.49 3.52
CA ALA A 328 6.36 22.66 2.44
C ALA A 328 5.06 21.97 2.86
N ARG A 329 4.20 21.68 1.89
CA ARG A 329 2.95 20.94 2.08
C ARG A 329 2.99 19.72 1.18
N MET A 330 2.74 18.55 1.76
CA MET A 330 2.60 17.27 1.06
C MET A 330 1.17 16.77 1.28
N ILE A 331 0.54 16.23 0.24
CA ILE A 331 -0.77 15.58 0.37
C ILE A 331 -0.58 14.08 0.49
N GLU A 332 -1.14 13.50 1.54
CA GLU A 332 -1.19 12.06 1.72
C GLU A 332 -2.21 11.45 0.74
N ALA A 333 -1.87 10.31 0.15
CA ALA A 333 -2.78 9.62 -0.78
C ALA A 333 -3.98 8.98 -0.04
N CYS A 334 -3.73 8.53 1.19
CA CYS A 334 -4.67 8.05 2.21
C CYS A 334 -4.06 8.28 3.60
N GLN A 335 -4.83 8.07 4.67
CA GLN A 335 -4.35 8.15 6.05
C GLN A 335 -4.53 6.80 6.74
N SER A 336 -3.53 6.34 7.50
CA SER A 336 -3.43 4.96 8.02
C SER A 336 -3.71 4.76 9.52
N PRO A 337 -4.60 5.51 10.21
CA PRO A 337 -4.68 5.49 11.66
C PRO A 337 -5.15 4.15 12.24
N VAL A 338 -6.05 3.41 11.60
CA VAL A 338 -6.54 2.13 12.14
C VAL A 338 -5.44 1.09 12.04
N TRP A 339 -4.85 0.97 10.86
CA TRP A 339 -3.69 0.12 10.57
C TRP A 339 -2.50 0.41 11.50
N ASP A 340 -2.14 1.68 11.63
CA ASP A 340 -1.03 2.11 12.49
C ASP A 340 -1.32 1.81 13.96
N THR A 341 -2.57 1.96 14.40
CA THR A 341 -2.96 1.72 15.79
C THR A 341 -2.99 0.24 16.15
N CYS A 342 -3.49 -0.63 15.27
CA CYS A 342 -3.51 -2.06 15.53
C CYS A 342 -2.08 -2.62 15.55
N LEU A 343 -1.22 -2.23 14.60
CA LEU A 343 0.19 -2.62 14.58
C LEU A 343 0.98 -2.06 15.76
N ALA A 344 0.75 -0.81 16.17
CA ALA A 344 1.38 -0.25 17.37
C ALA A 344 0.95 -0.97 18.65
N THR A 345 -0.33 -1.33 18.75
CA THR A 345 -0.87 -2.11 19.87
C THR A 345 -0.22 -3.50 19.94
N ILE A 346 -0.07 -4.17 18.79
CA ILE A 346 0.62 -5.45 18.67
C ILE A 346 2.09 -5.31 19.10
N ALA A 347 2.81 -4.33 18.54
CA ALA A 347 4.21 -4.11 18.81
C ALA A 347 4.50 -3.86 20.29
N LEU A 348 3.72 -2.99 20.93
CA LEU A 348 3.86 -2.66 22.35
C LEU A 348 3.59 -3.88 23.25
N ALA A 349 2.52 -4.64 22.96
CA ALA A 349 2.18 -5.82 23.74
C ALA A 349 3.21 -6.94 23.57
N ASP A 350 3.67 -7.20 22.34
CA ASP A 350 4.69 -8.20 22.03
C ASP A 350 6.06 -7.81 22.62
N ALA A 351 6.31 -6.53 22.85
CA ALA A 351 7.46 -6.00 23.58
C ALA A 351 7.31 -6.00 25.11
N GLY A 352 6.26 -6.64 25.65
CA GLY A 352 6.08 -6.85 27.08
C GLY A 352 5.39 -5.71 27.84
N VAL A 353 4.80 -4.73 27.15
CA VAL A 353 3.90 -3.76 27.80
C VAL A 353 2.70 -4.53 28.36
N ARG A 354 2.34 -4.25 29.62
CA ARG A 354 1.28 -4.99 30.30
C ARG A 354 -0.04 -4.90 29.51
N PRO A 355 -0.80 -6.00 29.38
CA PRO A 355 -2.07 -6.01 28.65
C PRO A 355 -3.13 -5.00 29.15
N ASP A 356 -3.03 -4.57 30.41
CA ASP A 356 -3.93 -3.57 31.03
C ASP A 356 -3.31 -2.16 31.10
N HIS A 357 -2.23 -1.92 30.35
CA HIS A 357 -1.59 -0.60 30.30
C HIS A 357 -2.58 0.45 29.75
N PRO A 358 -2.69 1.64 30.37
CA PRO A 358 -3.68 2.65 29.97
C PRO A 358 -3.64 3.02 28.49
N ALA A 359 -2.44 3.11 27.90
CA ALA A 359 -2.29 3.40 26.47
C ALA A 359 -2.92 2.31 25.58
N LEU A 360 -2.75 1.03 25.93
CA LEU A 360 -3.33 -0.09 25.16
C LEU A 360 -4.84 -0.18 25.33
N VAL A 361 -5.35 0.06 26.55
CA VAL A 361 -6.79 0.11 26.80
C VAL A 361 -7.43 1.25 26.01
N LYS A 362 -6.79 2.42 25.98
CA LYS A 362 -7.26 3.57 25.22
C LYS A 362 -7.25 3.33 23.71
N ALA A 363 -6.22 2.66 23.20
CA ALA A 363 -6.14 2.22 21.80
C ALA A 363 -7.27 1.24 21.46
N ALA A 364 -7.53 0.27 22.34
CA ALA A 364 -8.65 -0.65 22.17
C ALA A 364 -10.00 0.06 22.21
N ASP A 365 -10.21 1.02 23.12
CA ASP A 365 -11.42 1.83 23.17
C ASP A 365 -11.66 2.61 21.86
N TRP A 366 -10.58 3.17 21.30
CA TRP A 366 -10.62 3.88 20.02
C TRP A 366 -10.93 2.92 18.86
N MET A 367 -10.21 1.79 18.72
CA MET A 367 -10.53 0.79 17.69
C MET A 367 -11.95 0.25 17.84
N LEU A 368 -12.46 0.03 19.06
CA LEU A 368 -13.85 -0.37 19.28
C LEU A 368 -14.88 0.72 18.90
N ALA A 369 -14.48 1.98 18.79
CA ALA A 369 -15.31 3.06 18.29
C ALA A 369 -15.32 3.14 16.76
N GLU A 370 -14.21 2.73 16.12
CA GLU A 370 -14.06 2.66 14.66
C GLU A 370 -14.70 1.41 14.01
N GLU A 371 -15.34 0.54 14.80
CA GLU A 371 -16.01 -0.64 14.25
C GLU A 371 -17.19 -0.27 13.32
N ILE A 372 -17.16 -0.78 12.10
CA ILE A 372 -18.18 -0.52 11.09
C ILE A 372 -19.37 -1.46 11.29
N THR A 373 -20.51 -0.88 11.65
CA THR A 373 -21.76 -1.59 11.94
C THR A 373 -22.84 -1.42 10.86
N ARG A 374 -22.47 -0.89 9.69
CA ARG A 374 -23.34 -0.70 8.53
C ARG A 374 -22.81 -1.43 7.28
N PRO A 375 -23.66 -1.84 6.34
CA PRO A 375 -23.20 -2.47 5.10
C PRO A 375 -22.52 -1.44 4.19
N GLY A 376 -21.42 -1.87 3.57
CA GLY A 376 -20.71 -1.15 2.53
C GLY A 376 -20.91 -1.76 1.15
N ASP A 377 -20.05 -1.38 0.20
CA ASP A 377 -20.15 -1.83 -1.19
C ASP A 377 -19.90 -3.35 -1.34
N TRP A 378 -19.11 -3.95 -0.44
CA TRP A 378 -18.87 -5.40 -0.32
C TRP A 378 -20.16 -6.22 -0.22
N SER A 379 -21.24 -5.63 0.33
CA SER A 379 -22.55 -6.27 0.47
C SER A 379 -23.21 -6.57 -0.89
N VAL A 380 -22.70 -6.00 -1.98
CA VAL A 380 -23.13 -6.33 -3.34
C VAL A 380 -22.86 -7.80 -3.66
N ARG A 381 -21.72 -8.34 -3.21
CA ARG A 381 -21.32 -9.74 -3.40
C ARG A 381 -21.74 -10.62 -2.21
N LYS A 382 -21.83 -10.04 -1.00
CA LYS A 382 -22.18 -10.74 0.24
C LYS A 382 -23.40 -10.10 0.94
N PRO A 383 -24.60 -10.08 0.32
CA PRO A 383 -25.75 -9.30 0.82
C PRO A 383 -26.33 -9.78 2.15
N GLU A 384 -26.11 -11.04 2.51
CA GLU A 384 -26.61 -11.65 3.73
C GLU A 384 -25.59 -11.63 4.88
N LEU A 385 -24.35 -11.19 4.60
CA LEU A 385 -23.29 -11.12 5.61
C LEU A 385 -23.49 -9.88 6.49
N PRO A 386 -23.65 -10.02 7.81
CA PRO A 386 -23.76 -8.86 8.69
C PRO A 386 -22.43 -8.10 8.80
N PRO A 387 -22.46 -6.77 8.93
CA PRO A 387 -21.26 -5.95 9.08
C PRO A 387 -20.50 -6.25 10.38
N GLY A 388 -19.24 -5.84 10.41
CA GLY A 388 -18.36 -5.95 11.58
C GLY A 388 -16.86 -5.77 11.26
N GLY A 389 -16.53 -5.10 10.17
CA GLY A 389 -15.14 -4.85 9.77
C GLY A 389 -14.62 -3.50 10.29
N TRP A 390 -13.35 -3.25 10.04
CA TRP A 390 -12.67 -1.97 10.24
C TRP A 390 -12.12 -1.50 8.90
N ALA A 391 -12.03 -0.19 8.70
CA ALA A 391 -11.33 0.37 7.54
C ALA A 391 -9.90 0.78 7.92
N PHE A 392 -9.14 1.21 6.94
CA PHE A 392 -7.78 1.71 7.08
C PHE A 392 -7.75 3.13 7.69
N GLU A 393 -8.67 3.99 7.23
CA GLU A 393 -8.78 5.40 7.58
C GLU A 393 -9.63 5.67 8.84
N PHE A 394 -9.66 6.92 9.31
CA PHE A 394 -10.57 7.39 10.36
C PHE A 394 -12.05 7.25 9.98
N HIS A 395 -12.39 7.43 8.70
CA HIS A 395 -13.77 7.53 8.25
C HIS A 395 -13.90 6.92 6.87
N ASN A 396 -14.29 5.63 6.80
CA ASN A 396 -14.45 4.93 5.53
C ASN A 396 -15.42 3.73 5.63
N ASP A 397 -16.57 3.93 6.27
CA ASP A 397 -17.50 2.85 6.60
C ASP A 397 -18.05 2.08 5.38
N ASN A 398 -18.05 2.68 4.19
CA ASN A 398 -18.49 1.96 2.98
C ASN A 398 -17.46 0.91 2.51
N TYR A 399 -16.21 1.00 2.98
CA TYR A 399 -15.08 0.19 2.52
C TYR A 399 -14.21 -0.30 3.70
N PRO A 400 -14.75 -1.13 4.61
CA PRO A 400 -13.91 -1.90 5.53
C PRO A 400 -12.91 -2.77 4.75
N ASP A 401 -11.71 -2.90 5.30
CA ASP A 401 -10.60 -3.67 4.75
C ASP A 401 -10.40 -4.98 5.53
N ILE A 402 -10.10 -6.05 4.81
CA ILE A 402 -10.09 -7.42 5.35
C ILE A 402 -8.86 -7.67 6.22
N ASP A 403 -7.70 -7.17 5.84
CA ASP A 403 -6.48 -7.24 6.63
C ASP A 403 -6.49 -6.29 7.83
N ASP A 404 -6.97 -5.04 7.71
CA ASP A 404 -7.20 -4.17 8.88
C ASP A 404 -8.09 -4.87 9.91
N THR A 405 -9.18 -5.47 9.45
CA THR A 405 -10.08 -6.23 10.34
C THR A 405 -9.36 -7.40 11.03
N ALA A 406 -8.45 -8.07 10.33
CA ALA A 406 -7.67 -9.17 10.89
C ALA A 406 -6.68 -8.67 11.96
N GLU A 407 -5.91 -7.63 11.65
CA GLU A 407 -4.92 -7.06 12.56
C GLU A 407 -5.56 -6.36 13.76
N VAL A 408 -6.71 -5.70 13.59
CA VAL A 408 -7.47 -5.13 14.72
C VAL A 408 -7.91 -6.25 15.68
N VAL A 409 -8.40 -7.39 15.18
CA VAL A 409 -8.73 -8.53 16.05
C VAL A 409 -7.49 -9.03 16.79
N LEU A 410 -6.36 -9.20 16.10
CA LEU A 410 -5.09 -9.60 16.71
C LEU A 410 -4.58 -8.61 17.76
N ALA A 411 -4.77 -7.32 17.54
CA ALA A 411 -4.45 -6.25 18.48
C ALA A 411 -5.36 -6.28 19.71
N LEU A 412 -6.68 -6.35 19.52
CA LEU A 412 -7.66 -6.41 20.62
C LEU A 412 -7.44 -7.65 21.50
N ARG A 413 -7.02 -8.77 20.93
CA ARG A 413 -6.68 -10.00 21.69
C ARG A 413 -5.48 -9.86 22.63
N ARG A 414 -4.64 -8.85 22.44
CA ARG A 414 -3.50 -8.55 23.31
C ARG A 414 -3.86 -7.63 24.48
N VAL A 415 -5.05 -7.04 24.48
CA VAL A 415 -5.47 -6.05 25.49
C VAL A 415 -6.39 -6.68 26.53
N ARG A 416 -6.08 -6.47 27.81
CA ARG A 416 -6.99 -6.79 28.93
C ARG A 416 -7.90 -5.58 29.18
N HIS A 417 -8.96 -5.50 28.38
CA HIS A 417 -9.91 -4.40 28.44
C HIS A 417 -10.82 -4.46 29.69
N PRO A 418 -11.16 -3.32 30.34
CA PRO A 418 -12.04 -3.28 31.51
C PRO A 418 -13.48 -3.78 31.25
N ASP A 419 -13.95 -3.66 30.01
CA ASP A 419 -15.20 -4.24 29.53
C ASP A 419 -14.91 -5.39 28.55
N PRO A 420 -14.67 -6.62 29.06
CA PRO A 420 -14.37 -7.76 28.20
C PRO A 420 -15.57 -8.15 27.32
N ALA A 421 -16.81 -7.93 27.77
CA ALA A 421 -17.98 -8.32 27.00
C ALA A 421 -18.12 -7.48 25.70
N ARG A 422 -17.85 -6.17 25.79
CA ARG A 422 -17.81 -5.30 24.60
C ARG A 422 -16.71 -5.74 23.63
N LEU A 423 -15.51 -6.02 24.14
CA LEU A 423 -14.36 -6.46 23.35
C LEU A 423 -14.64 -7.79 22.64
N GLU A 424 -15.09 -8.82 23.36
CA GLU A 424 -15.43 -10.12 22.77
C GLU A 424 -16.52 -10.01 21.70
N ALA A 425 -17.52 -9.17 21.93
CA ALA A 425 -18.61 -8.99 20.98
C ALA A 425 -18.12 -8.35 19.67
N ALA A 426 -17.19 -7.39 19.73
CA ALA A 426 -16.59 -6.78 18.54
C ALA A 426 -15.70 -7.78 17.78
N ILE A 427 -14.84 -8.51 18.50
CA ILE A 427 -13.98 -9.55 17.91
C ILE A 427 -14.84 -10.60 17.18
N ALA A 428 -15.91 -11.09 17.82
CA ALA A 428 -16.80 -12.06 17.19
C ALA A 428 -17.48 -11.54 15.91
N ARG A 429 -17.73 -10.22 15.81
CA ARG A 429 -18.28 -9.60 14.58
C ARG A 429 -17.22 -9.49 13.49
N GLY A 430 -16.00 -9.06 13.83
CA GLY A 430 -14.84 -9.04 12.93
C GLY A 430 -14.52 -10.39 12.33
N VAL A 431 -14.37 -11.40 13.17
CA VAL A 431 -14.08 -12.78 12.76
C VAL A 431 -15.17 -13.31 11.83
N ARG A 432 -16.45 -13.10 12.16
CA ARG A 432 -17.56 -13.51 11.30
C ARG A 432 -17.51 -12.80 9.95
N TRP A 433 -17.26 -11.49 9.95
CA TRP A 433 -17.23 -10.69 8.73
C TRP A 433 -16.08 -11.16 7.82
N ASN A 434 -14.84 -11.23 8.33
CA ASN A 434 -13.69 -11.75 7.57
C ASN A 434 -13.95 -13.16 7.04
N LEU A 435 -14.45 -14.08 7.86
CA LEU A 435 -14.77 -15.45 7.42
C LEU A 435 -15.80 -15.48 6.27
N GLY A 436 -16.79 -14.57 6.29
CA GLY A 436 -17.81 -14.45 5.25
C GLY A 436 -17.33 -13.78 3.96
N MET A 437 -16.30 -12.94 4.06
CA MET A 437 -15.68 -12.21 2.95
C MET A 437 -14.77 -13.07 2.07
N GLN A 438 -14.53 -14.33 2.44
CA GLN A 438 -13.73 -15.25 1.64
C GLN A 438 -14.25 -15.38 0.21
N SER A 439 -13.33 -15.33 -0.76
CA SER A 439 -13.60 -15.58 -2.18
C SER A 439 -13.74 -17.08 -2.46
N ARG A 440 -14.34 -17.43 -3.59
CA ARG A 440 -14.62 -18.82 -3.98
C ARG A 440 -13.37 -19.69 -4.15
N ASN A 441 -12.21 -19.09 -4.37
CA ASN A 441 -10.93 -19.80 -4.48
C ASN A 441 -10.31 -20.14 -3.12
N GLY A 442 -10.97 -19.82 -2.01
CA GLY A 442 -10.49 -20.09 -0.66
C GLY A 442 -9.67 -18.96 -0.02
N ALA A 443 -9.39 -17.88 -0.76
CA ALA A 443 -8.53 -16.79 -0.31
C ALA A 443 -9.27 -15.45 -0.17
N TRP A 444 -8.57 -14.42 0.29
CA TRP A 444 -9.12 -13.08 0.54
C TRP A 444 -8.38 -12.02 -0.28
N GLY A 445 -9.15 -11.11 -0.89
CA GLY A 445 -8.66 -9.81 -1.36
C GLY A 445 -8.74 -8.78 -0.24
N ALA A 446 -8.51 -7.51 -0.54
CA ALA A 446 -8.50 -6.44 0.47
C ALA A 446 -9.93 -6.02 0.87
N PHE A 447 -10.80 -5.70 -0.09
CA PHE A 447 -12.12 -5.11 0.20
C PHE A 447 -13.30 -5.96 -0.27
N ASP A 448 -13.16 -6.64 -1.41
CA ASP A 448 -14.27 -7.30 -2.09
C ASP A 448 -14.05 -8.81 -2.26
N ALA A 449 -15.10 -9.58 -1.98
CA ALA A 449 -15.12 -11.00 -2.32
C ALA A 449 -15.34 -11.21 -3.83
N ASP A 450 -14.63 -12.18 -4.41
CA ASP A 450 -14.74 -12.58 -5.82
C ASP A 450 -14.46 -11.46 -6.83
N ASN A 451 -13.67 -10.43 -6.48
CA ASN A 451 -13.27 -9.36 -7.42
C ASN A 451 -12.12 -9.82 -8.34
N THR A 452 -12.43 -10.82 -9.19
CA THR A 452 -11.45 -11.54 -10.02
C THR A 452 -11.76 -11.46 -11.52
N SER A 453 -12.53 -10.44 -11.93
CA SER A 453 -12.91 -10.27 -13.34
C SER A 453 -11.67 -10.00 -14.20
N PRO A 454 -11.45 -10.74 -15.31
CA PRO A 454 -10.25 -10.56 -16.13
C PRO A 454 -10.38 -9.43 -17.16
N PHE A 455 -11.48 -8.68 -17.16
CA PHE A 455 -11.79 -7.69 -18.19
C PHE A 455 -11.39 -6.25 -17.86
N PRO A 456 -11.56 -5.74 -16.62
CA PRO A 456 -11.17 -4.38 -16.25
C PRO A 456 -9.73 -4.02 -16.64
N ASN A 457 -8.75 -4.85 -16.29
CA ASN A 457 -7.32 -4.65 -16.60
C ASN A 457 -7.00 -4.60 -18.12
N ARG A 458 -7.98 -4.87 -18.99
CA ARG A 458 -7.80 -4.85 -20.46
C ARG A 458 -8.45 -3.64 -21.13
N LEU A 459 -9.14 -2.79 -20.37
CA LEU A 459 -9.71 -1.57 -20.90
C LEU A 459 -8.58 -0.57 -21.24
N PRO A 460 -8.63 0.15 -22.37
CA PRO A 460 -7.59 1.12 -22.74
C PRO A 460 -7.45 2.27 -21.73
N PHE A 461 -8.47 2.47 -20.90
CA PHE A 461 -8.49 3.42 -19.80
C PHE A 461 -7.57 3.00 -18.64
N CYS A 462 -7.39 1.70 -18.42
CA CYS A 462 -6.68 1.13 -17.28
C CYS A 462 -5.21 0.88 -17.64
N ASP A 463 -4.44 1.98 -17.82
CA ASP A 463 -3.00 1.94 -18.14
C ASP A 463 -2.10 2.30 -16.95
N PHE A 464 -2.66 2.31 -15.74
CA PHE A 464 -1.97 2.61 -14.48
C PHE A 464 -2.57 1.79 -13.34
N GLY A 465 -1.71 1.09 -12.60
CA GLY A 465 -2.05 0.33 -11.40
C GLY A 465 -2.94 -0.88 -11.65
N GLU A 466 -3.39 -1.49 -10.55
CA GLU A 466 -4.39 -2.56 -10.58
C GLU A 466 -5.80 -1.98 -10.51
N VAL A 467 -6.74 -2.51 -11.30
CA VAL A 467 -8.14 -2.04 -11.28
C VAL A 467 -9.13 -3.09 -10.78
N ILE A 468 -8.62 -4.22 -10.30
CA ILE A 468 -9.35 -5.30 -9.64
C ILE A 468 -8.71 -5.65 -8.29
N ASP A 469 -9.47 -6.32 -7.43
CA ASP A 469 -9.07 -6.72 -6.08
C ASP A 469 -9.06 -8.25 -5.91
N PRO A 470 -8.17 -8.97 -6.64
CA PRO A 470 -8.09 -10.41 -6.53
C PRO A 470 -7.46 -10.81 -5.18
N PRO A 471 -7.75 -12.02 -4.68
CA PRO A 471 -7.08 -12.53 -3.49
C PRO A 471 -5.56 -12.53 -3.58
N SER A 472 -4.91 -12.26 -2.45
CA SER A 472 -3.45 -12.11 -2.33
C SER A 472 -2.90 -12.84 -1.09
N ALA A 473 -1.61 -13.16 -1.12
CA ALA A 473 -0.96 -14.00 -0.11
C ALA A 473 -0.77 -13.32 1.25
N ASP A 474 -0.44 -12.04 1.25
CA ASP A 474 -0.35 -11.21 2.45
C ASP A 474 -1.70 -11.11 3.18
N VAL A 475 -2.76 -10.67 2.49
CA VAL A 475 -4.09 -10.54 3.10
C VAL A 475 -4.63 -11.89 3.57
N THR A 476 -4.46 -12.94 2.77
CA THR A 476 -4.84 -14.30 3.16
C THR A 476 -4.04 -14.78 4.37
N GLY A 477 -2.75 -14.42 4.46
CA GLY A 477 -1.89 -14.67 5.61
C GLY A 477 -2.45 -14.04 6.89
N HIS A 478 -2.73 -12.73 6.90
CA HIS A 478 -3.26 -12.04 8.08
C HIS A 478 -4.60 -12.64 8.54
N VAL A 479 -5.51 -12.96 7.61
CA VAL A 479 -6.80 -13.60 7.94
C VAL A 479 -6.59 -15.00 8.51
N VAL A 480 -5.69 -15.80 7.95
CA VAL A 480 -5.37 -17.15 8.46
C VAL A 480 -4.75 -17.06 9.86
N GLU A 481 -3.85 -16.12 10.12
CA GLU A 481 -3.27 -15.88 11.45
C GLU A 481 -4.37 -15.51 12.46
N MET A 482 -5.23 -14.54 12.13
CA MET A 482 -6.37 -14.16 12.96
C MET A 482 -7.27 -15.37 13.26
N LEU A 483 -7.67 -16.12 12.24
CA LEU A 483 -8.54 -17.29 12.42
C LEU A 483 -7.87 -18.37 13.27
N ALA A 484 -6.56 -18.58 13.12
CA ALA A 484 -5.82 -19.53 13.94
C ALA A 484 -5.78 -19.11 15.41
N VAL A 485 -5.47 -17.83 15.70
CA VAL A 485 -5.47 -17.26 17.06
C VAL A 485 -6.85 -17.36 17.72
N GLU A 486 -7.92 -17.24 16.93
CA GLU A 486 -9.31 -17.40 17.38
C GLU A 486 -9.77 -18.87 17.50
N GLY A 487 -8.85 -19.84 17.36
CA GLY A 487 -9.15 -21.26 17.52
C GLY A 487 -9.90 -21.87 16.32
N LEU A 488 -9.90 -21.20 15.16
CA LEU A 488 -10.57 -21.61 13.94
C LEU A 488 -9.61 -22.17 12.88
N ALA A 489 -8.39 -22.58 13.25
CA ALA A 489 -7.41 -23.19 12.35
C ALA A 489 -7.97 -24.43 11.60
N ASN A 490 -8.87 -25.19 12.25
CA ASN A 490 -9.51 -26.38 11.68
C ASN A 490 -10.82 -26.09 10.93
N HIS A 491 -11.30 -24.85 10.93
CA HIS A 491 -12.52 -24.51 10.20
C HIS A 491 -12.31 -24.71 8.69
N PRO A 492 -13.27 -25.29 7.94
CA PRO A 492 -13.08 -25.62 6.52
C PRO A 492 -12.57 -24.46 5.66
N ARG A 493 -13.13 -23.25 5.87
CA ARG A 493 -12.68 -22.04 5.17
C ARG A 493 -11.23 -21.66 5.48
N THR A 494 -10.79 -21.80 6.74
CA THR A 494 -9.39 -21.55 7.10
C THR A 494 -8.47 -22.56 6.43
N ARG A 495 -8.89 -23.83 6.35
CA ARG A 495 -8.15 -24.87 5.62
C ARG A 495 -8.03 -24.58 4.14
N GLU A 496 -9.09 -24.10 3.49
CA GLU A 496 -9.04 -23.64 2.09
C GLU A 496 -8.04 -22.49 1.90
N GLY A 497 -7.99 -21.53 2.83
CA GLY A 497 -6.99 -20.45 2.81
C GLY A 497 -5.55 -20.96 2.94
N ILE A 498 -5.32 -21.90 3.87
CA ILE A 498 -4.00 -22.54 4.04
C ILE A 498 -3.60 -23.30 2.77
N GLU A 499 -4.51 -24.08 2.19
CA GLU A 499 -4.25 -24.80 0.94
C GLU A 499 -3.94 -23.85 -0.23
N TRP A 500 -4.65 -22.72 -0.30
CA TRP A 500 -4.39 -21.68 -1.29
C TRP A 500 -3.00 -21.07 -1.10
N LEU A 501 -2.62 -20.69 0.13
CA LEU A 501 -1.27 -20.17 0.43
C LEU A 501 -0.17 -21.18 0.04
N LEU A 502 -0.37 -22.46 0.36
CA LEU A 502 0.59 -23.50 -0.02
C LEU A 502 0.72 -23.66 -1.54
N ALA A 503 -0.36 -23.44 -2.28
CA ALA A 503 -0.37 -23.48 -3.75
C ALA A 503 0.26 -22.23 -4.39
N GLU A 504 0.18 -21.07 -3.72
CA GLU A 504 0.71 -19.79 -4.18
C GLU A 504 2.21 -19.60 -3.86
N GLN A 505 2.85 -20.57 -3.19
CA GLN A 505 4.28 -20.47 -2.87
C GLN A 505 5.12 -20.51 -4.15
N GLU A 506 5.99 -19.52 -4.32
CA GLU A 506 6.84 -19.39 -5.49
C GLU A 506 7.91 -20.49 -5.58
N ALA A 507 8.51 -20.64 -6.75
CA ALA A 507 9.58 -21.62 -6.98
C ALA A 507 10.83 -21.37 -6.09
N CYS A 508 11.11 -20.13 -5.72
CA CYS A 508 12.18 -19.79 -4.78
C CYS A 508 11.85 -20.14 -3.31
N GLY A 509 10.56 -20.32 -2.97
CA GLY A 509 10.10 -20.59 -1.61
C GLY A 509 9.46 -19.38 -0.92
N ALA A 510 9.49 -18.21 -1.53
CA ALA A 510 8.85 -17.00 -1.03
C ALA A 510 7.36 -16.92 -1.41
N TRP A 511 6.68 -15.90 -0.89
CA TRP A 511 5.35 -15.46 -1.33
C TRP A 511 5.40 -14.00 -1.77
N PHE A 512 4.66 -13.68 -2.83
CA PHE A 512 4.53 -12.33 -3.36
C PHE A 512 3.84 -11.39 -2.34
N GLY A 513 4.36 -10.17 -2.21
CA GLY A 513 3.76 -9.10 -1.39
C GLY A 513 2.95 -8.13 -2.25
N ARG A 514 1.62 -8.14 -2.11
CA ARG A 514 0.72 -7.27 -2.86
C ARG A 514 0.67 -5.86 -2.28
N TRP A 515 0.74 -5.72 -0.96
CA TRP A 515 0.57 -4.45 -0.24
C TRP A 515 1.83 -3.96 0.51
N GLY A 516 2.85 -4.81 0.63
CA GLY A 516 4.17 -4.44 1.13
C GLY A 516 5.27 -4.97 0.21
N VAL A 517 6.43 -4.29 0.18
CA VAL A 517 7.53 -4.54 -0.74
C VAL A 517 8.46 -5.64 -0.20
N ASN A 518 8.60 -6.79 -0.83
CA ASN A 518 7.68 -7.49 -1.73
C ASN A 518 7.66 -8.96 -1.26
N TYR A 519 8.60 -9.77 -1.72
CA TYR A 519 8.69 -11.17 -1.32
C TYR A 519 9.10 -11.35 0.14
N VAL A 520 9.90 -10.43 0.70
CA VAL A 520 10.24 -10.41 2.13
C VAL A 520 8.98 -10.13 2.96
N TYR A 521 8.12 -9.20 2.51
CA TYR A 521 6.84 -8.90 3.15
C TYR A 521 5.88 -10.09 3.07
N GLY A 522 5.58 -10.59 1.87
CA GLY A 522 4.64 -11.70 1.69
C GLY A 522 5.08 -12.95 2.46
N THR A 523 6.38 -13.27 2.47
CA THR A 523 6.92 -14.37 3.26
C THR A 523 6.86 -14.08 4.77
N GLY A 524 7.13 -12.83 5.16
CA GLY A 524 7.00 -12.31 6.52
C GLY A 524 5.59 -12.43 7.11
N SER A 525 4.55 -12.28 6.28
CA SER A 525 3.14 -12.47 6.69
C SER A 525 2.71 -13.93 6.65
N VAL A 526 3.08 -14.69 5.62
CA VAL A 526 2.55 -16.05 5.40
C VAL A 526 3.17 -17.08 6.35
N VAL A 527 4.47 -17.00 6.64
CA VAL A 527 5.14 -17.98 7.50
C VAL A 527 4.56 -17.98 8.93
N PRO A 528 4.43 -16.83 9.62
CA PRO A 528 3.78 -16.78 10.94
C PRO A 528 2.34 -17.33 10.90
N ALA A 529 1.55 -16.96 9.89
CA ALA A 529 0.18 -17.43 9.74
C ALA A 529 0.08 -18.97 9.62
N LEU A 530 0.94 -19.58 8.80
CA LEU A 530 0.98 -21.03 8.64
C LEU A 530 1.40 -21.75 9.93
N ILE A 531 2.40 -21.22 10.65
CA ILE A 531 2.81 -21.76 11.95
C ILE A 531 1.67 -21.64 12.97
N ALA A 532 1.04 -20.47 13.08
CA ALA A 532 -0.10 -20.24 13.97
C ALA A 532 -1.26 -21.20 13.67
N ALA A 533 -1.48 -21.52 12.39
CA ALA A 533 -2.49 -22.50 11.96
C ALA A 533 -2.09 -23.98 12.17
N GLY A 534 -0.97 -24.24 12.84
CA GLY A 534 -0.52 -25.56 13.27
C GLY A 534 0.36 -26.30 12.27
N LEU A 535 0.87 -25.65 11.22
CA LEU A 535 1.89 -26.29 10.38
C LEU A 535 3.20 -26.36 11.16
N PRO A 536 3.88 -27.52 11.18
CA PRO A 536 5.16 -27.64 11.88
C PRO A 536 6.23 -26.84 11.14
N ALA A 537 7.21 -26.29 11.87
CA ALA A 537 8.38 -25.63 11.29
C ALA A 537 9.16 -26.52 10.30
N GLY A 538 9.07 -27.85 10.45
CA GLY A 538 9.65 -28.83 9.52
C GLY A 538 8.87 -29.04 8.22
N HIS A 539 7.71 -28.41 8.03
CA HIS A 539 6.91 -28.52 6.81
C HIS A 539 7.72 -28.04 5.59
N PRO A 540 7.67 -28.72 4.43
CA PRO A 540 8.48 -28.36 3.27
C PRO A 540 8.33 -26.90 2.82
N ALA A 541 7.11 -26.36 2.86
CA ALA A 541 6.86 -24.96 2.49
C ALA A 541 7.57 -23.98 3.45
N VAL A 542 7.47 -24.20 4.77
CA VAL A 542 8.13 -23.37 5.78
C VAL A 542 9.64 -23.45 5.65
N ARG A 543 10.18 -24.66 5.47
CA ARG A 543 11.62 -24.86 5.28
C ARG A 543 12.16 -24.11 4.07
N ARG A 544 11.48 -24.19 2.92
CA ARG A 544 11.89 -23.47 1.70
C ARG A 544 11.87 -21.96 1.90
N ALA A 545 10.87 -21.43 2.60
CA ALA A 545 10.78 -20.02 2.90
C ALA A 545 11.91 -19.53 3.82
N VAL A 546 12.21 -20.32 4.86
CA VAL A 546 13.34 -20.05 5.77
C VAL A 546 14.68 -20.13 5.03
N ASP A 547 14.90 -21.18 4.24
CA ASP A 547 16.12 -21.34 3.43
C ASP A 547 16.27 -20.17 2.45
N TRP A 548 15.17 -19.69 1.86
CA TRP A 548 15.17 -18.51 1.00
C TRP A 548 15.53 -17.23 1.75
N LEU A 549 14.87 -16.93 2.88
CA LEU A 549 15.18 -15.75 3.71
C LEU A 549 16.65 -15.74 4.14
N GLU A 550 17.19 -16.88 4.58
CA GLU A 550 18.61 -16.99 4.94
C GLU A 550 19.54 -16.77 3.73
N SER A 551 19.12 -17.14 2.53
CA SER A 551 19.91 -16.94 1.30
C SER A 551 19.94 -15.51 0.79
N VAL A 552 18.96 -14.68 1.16
CA VAL A 552 18.85 -13.28 0.74
C VAL A 552 19.19 -12.27 1.85
N GLN A 553 19.69 -12.73 3.00
CA GLN A 553 20.19 -11.85 4.06
C GLN A 553 21.41 -11.07 3.56
N ASN A 554 21.42 -9.75 3.75
CA ASN A 554 22.53 -8.89 3.35
C ASN A 554 23.80 -9.15 4.21
N ASP A 555 24.96 -8.71 3.71
CA ASP A 555 26.25 -8.86 4.40
C ASP A 555 26.30 -8.10 5.75
N ASP A 556 25.55 -7.01 5.87
CA ASP A 556 25.40 -6.22 7.10
C ASP A 556 24.51 -6.90 8.16
N GLY A 557 23.80 -7.98 7.80
CA GLY A 557 22.92 -8.73 8.68
C GLY A 557 21.44 -8.38 8.57
N GLY A 558 21.10 -7.28 7.90
CA GLY A 558 19.72 -6.91 7.63
C GLY A 558 19.10 -7.62 6.42
N TRP A 559 17.84 -7.28 6.15
CA TRP A 559 17.15 -7.60 4.91
C TRP A 559 16.62 -6.32 4.27
N GLY A 560 16.68 -6.30 2.94
CA GLY A 560 16.23 -5.21 2.12
C GLY A 560 15.68 -5.74 0.81
N GLU A 561 14.61 -5.14 0.32
CA GLU A 561 14.06 -5.46 -0.99
C GLU A 561 13.61 -4.20 -1.71
N ASP A 562 14.20 -3.94 -2.88
CA ASP A 562 13.90 -2.76 -3.69
C ASP A 562 12.59 -2.95 -4.47
N LEU A 563 11.87 -1.86 -4.72
CA LEU A 563 10.62 -1.89 -5.50
C LEU A 563 10.78 -2.40 -6.93
N ARG A 564 12.01 -2.37 -7.47
CA ARG A 564 12.31 -3.02 -8.76
C ARG A 564 12.04 -4.54 -8.73
N SER A 565 11.93 -5.17 -7.56
CA SER A 565 11.51 -6.57 -7.40
C SER A 565 10.17 -6.91 -8.06
N TYR A 566 9.28 -5.92 -8.24
CA TYR A 566 8.00 -6.11 -8.94
C TYR A 566 8.14 -6.33 -10.45
N GLN A 567 9.26 -5.93 -11.05
CA GLN A 567 9.49 -6.04 -12.50
C GLN A 567 10.69 -6.90 -12.87
N GLU A 568 11.67 -6.98 -11.98
CA GLU A 568 12.98 -7.53 -12.27
C GLU A 568 13.35 -8.61 -11.25
N GLU A 569 13.39 -9.88 -11.67
CA GLU A 569 13.66 -11.03 -10.80
C GLU A 569 14.95 -10.92 -9.98
N LYS A 570 15.98 -10.23 -10.48
CA LYS A 570 17.26 -10.04 -9.77
C LYS A 570 17.15 -9.22 -8.48
N TRP A 571 16.05 -8.48 -8.31
CA TRP A 571 15.79 -7.66 -7.11
C TRP A 571 14.90 -8.39 -6.09
N ILE A 572 14.43 -9.60 -6.38
CA ILE A 572 13.63 -10.41 -5.45
C ILE A 572 14.46 -10.69 -4.20
N GLY A 573 14.01 -10.19 -3.06
CA GLY A 573 14.70 -10.27 -1.78
C GLY A 573 16.01 -9.46 -1.69
N HIS A 574 16.28 -8.56 -2.64
CA HIS A 574 17.53 -7.80 -2.68
C HIS A 574 17.29 -6.28 -2.70
N GLY A 575 18.04 -5.56 -1.86
CA GLY A 575 17.95 -4.12 -1.67
C GLY A 575 18.78 -3.69 -0.46
N GLU A 576 18.87 -2.38 -0.22
CA GLU A 576 19.48 -1.84 1.00
C GLU A 576 18.67 -2.28 2.22
N SER A 577 19.35 -2.69 3.30
CA SER A 577 18.68 -3.15 4.51
C SER A 577 17.77 -2.07 5.09
N THR A 578 16.52 -2.42 5.38
CA THR A 578 15.54 -1.52 6.00
C THR A 578 15.04 -2.09 7.32
N ALA A 579 14.53 -1.22 8.20
CA ALA A 579 14.09 -1.62 9.54
C ALA A 579 12.85 -2.51 9.47
N SER A 580 11.88 -2.14 8.64
CA SER A 580 10.66 -2.92 8.44
C SER A 580 10.93 -4.27 7.75
N GLN A 581 11.71 -4.32 6.67
CA GLN A 581 11.98 -5.58 5.97
C GLN A 581 12.87 -6.54 6.78
N THR A 582 13.86 -6.02 7.51
CA THR A 582 14.63 -6.81 8.47
C THR A 582 13.71 -7.40 9.54
N ALA A 583 12.76 -6.62 10.05
CA ALA A 583 11.79 -7.11 11.01
C ALA A 583 10.86 -8.20 10.43
N TRP A 584 10.36 -8.06 9.20
CA TRP A 584 9.52 -9.08 8.56
C TRP A 584 10.23 -10.41 8.40
N ALA A 585 11.49 -10.39 7.95
CA ALA A 585 12.32 -11.59 7.88
C ALA A 585 12.51 -12.22 9.26
N LEU A 586 12.80 -11.41 10.29
CA LEU A 586 12.93 -11.88 11.66
C LEU A 586 11.63 -12.50 12.18
N LEU A 587 10.47 -11.90 11.93
CA LEU A 587 9.17 -12.45 12.36
C LEU A 587 8.92 -13.84 11.79
N ALA A 588 9.18 -14.05 10.49
CA ALA A 588 9.08 -15.37 9.86
C ALA A 588 10.08 -16.38 10.45
N LEU A 589 11.34 -15.99 10.63
CA LEU A 589 12.38 -16.86 11.19
C LEU A 589 12.09 -17.24 12.65
N LEU A 590 11.60 -16.29 13.45
CA LEU A 590 11.23 -16.53 14.84
C LEU A 590 10.02 -17.46 14.95
N ALA A 591 8.97 -17.25 14.15
CA ALA A 591 7.82 -18.14 14.07
C ALA A 591 8.23 -19.57 13.67
N ALA A 592 9.19 -19.70 12.74
CA ALA A 592 9.75 -21.00 12.33
C ALA A 592 10.72 -21.61 13.36
N GLY A 593 10.85 -21.05 14.56
CA GLY A 593 11.70 -21.60 15.64
C GLY A 593 13.20 -21.44 15.39
N ARG A 594 13.62 -20.44 14.60
CA ARG A 594 15.04 -20.20 14.23
C ARG A 594 15.73 -19.18 15.12
N ARG A 595 15.20 -18.91 16.32
CA ARG A 595 15.72 -17.90 17.27
C ARG A 595 17.22 -17.99 17.53
N ASP A 596 17.74 -19.20 17.71
CA ASP A 596 19.14 -19.43 18.08
C ASP A 596 20.09 -19.57 16.87
N THR A 597 19.67 -19.10 15.68
CA THR A 597 20.52 -19.12 14.48
C THR A 597 21.40 -17.88 14.36
N ALA A 598 22.52 -18.02 13.65
CA ALA A 598 23.39 -16.89 13.32
C ALA A 598 22.67 -15.83 12.46
N SER A 599 21.75 -16.26 11.58
CA SER A 599 20.95 -15.36 10.74
C SER A 599 20.10 -14.41 11.59
N VAL A 600 19.32 -14.95 12.54
CA VAL A 600 18.52 -14.15 13.48
C VAL A 600 19.40 -13.25 14.34
N ALA A 601 20.51 -13.76 14.87
CA ALA A 601 21.42 -12.95 15.69
C ALA A 601 21.95 -11.73 14.92
N ARG A 602 22.35 -11.90 13.65
CA ARG A 602 22.80 -10.80 12.79
C ARG A 602 21.71 -9.77 12.49
N GLY A 603 20.48 -10.22 12.22
CA GLY A 603 19.35 -9.31 12.01
C GLY A 603 18.98 -8.49 13.25
N VAL A 604 18.98 -9.13 14.42
CA VAL A 604 18.77 -8.45 15.70
C VAL A 604 19.89 -7.45 15.97
N THR A 605 21.16 -7.83 15.75
CA THR A 605 22.28 -6.90 15.87
C THR A 605 22.10 -5.69 14.96
N TRP A 606 21.78 -5.90 13.68
CA TRP A 606 21.54 -4.82 12.73
C TRP A 606 20.45 -3.85 13.22
N LEU A 607 19.29 -4.34 13.68
CA LEU A 607 18.24 -3.49 14.23
C LEU A 607 18.72 -2.70 15.45
N THR A 608 19.47 -3.33 16.36
CA THR A 608 19.96 -2.64 17.56
C THR A 608 21.02 -1.58 17.28
N GLU A 609 21.85 -1.78 16.25
CA GLU A 609 22.90 -0.85 15.83
C GLU A 609 22.36 0.29 14.97
N ALA A 610 21.32 0.03 14.16
CA ALA A 610 20.65 1.04 13.33
C ALA A 610 19.67 1.94 14.12
N GLN A 611 19.35 1.61 15.38
CA GLN A 611 18.41 2.39 16.18
C GLN A 611 18.99 3.76 16.56
N GLN A 612 18.18 4.80 16.37
CA GLN A 612 18.48 6.16 16.77
C GLN A 612 18.44 6.32 18.30
N ALA A 613 19.07 7.40 18.77
CA ALA A 613 19.20 7.70 20.21
C ALA A 613 17.84 7.90 20.90
N ASP A 614 16.81 8.36 20.17
CA ASP A 614 15.46 8.58 20.67
C ASP A 614 14.58 7.31 20.65
N GLY A 615 15.15 6.16 20.26
CA GLY A 615 14.45 4.88 20.16
C GLY A 615 13.82 4.59 18.80
N SER A 616 13.91 5.52 17.85
CA SER A 616 13.39 5.37 16.49
C SER A 616 14.38 4.71 15.52
N TRP A 617 13.98 4.56 14.25
CA TRP A 617 14.79 4.10 13.13
C TRP A 617 14.50 5.02 11.95
N ASP A 618 15.50 5.22 11.09
CA ASP A 618 15.31 5.88 9.80
C ASP A 618 15.01 4.87 8.71
N GLU A 619 14.13 5.24 7.78
CA GLU A 619 13.77 4.41 6.63
C GLU A 619 13.33 5.31 5.47
N PRO A 620 14.26 5.80 4.65
CA PRO A 620 13.89 6.61 3.48
C PRO A 620 13.28 5.76 2.37
N TYR A 621 13.65 4.48 2.30
CA TYR A 621 13.13 3.51 1.34
C TYR A 621 11.65 3.21 1.59
N PHE A 622 10.92 3.02 0.50
CA PHE A 622 9.49 2.76 0.56
C PHE A 622 9.30 1.26 0.72
N THR A 623 8.51 0.86 1.71
CA THR A 623 8.27 -0.55 2.05
C THR A 623 6.80 -0.94 1.92
N GLY A 624 5.92 0.02 1.61
CA GLY A 624 4.53 -0.20 1.25
C GLY A 624 4.27 -0.13 -0.26
N THR A 625 3.22 -0.81 -0.69
CA THR A 625 2.79 -0.88 -2.10
C THR A 625 1.30 -0.63 -2.20
N GLY A 626 0.89 0.40 -2.94
CA GLY A 626 -0.53 0.54 -3.31
C GLY A 626 -0.84 -0.24 -4.59
N PHE A 627 -0.04 -0.05 -5.63
CA PHE A 627 -0.09 -0.83 -6.87
C PHE A 627 1.32 -1.31 -7.23
N PRO A 628 1.53 -2.62 -7.45
CA PRO A 628 2.83 -3.18 -7.82
C PRO A 628 3.49 -2.34 -8.92
N TRP A 629 4.72 -1.87 -8.66
CA TRP A 629 5.50 -0.94 -9.49
C TRP A 629 4.92 0.48 -9.68
N ASP A 630 3.63 0.62 -9.95
CA ASP A 630 3.02 1.88 -10.39
C ASP A 630 2.78 2.87 -9.25
N PHE A 631 2.55 2.40 -8.03
CA PHE A 631 2.25 3.27 -6.90
C PHE A 631 2.77 2.73 -5.57
N SER A 632 3.64 3.51 -4.95
CA SER A 632 4.45 3.10 -3.81
C SER A 632 4.17 3.98 -2.61
N ILE A 633 4.31 3.41 -1.41
CA ILE A 633 3.97 4.07 -0.16
C ILE A 633 5.12 3.93 0.83
N ASN A 634 5.50 5.03 1.49
CA ASN A 634 6.28 4.99 2.71
C ASN A 634 5.34 5.15 3.90
N TYR A 635 5.08 4.03 4.57
CA TYR A 635 4.40 4.01 5.86
C TYR A 635 5.40 4.44 6.93
N HIS A 636 5.37 5.71 7.35
CA HIS A 636 6.37 6.21 8.29
C HIS A 636 6.37 5.50 9.65
N LEU A 637 5.28 4.82 10.02
CA LEU A 637 5.22 4.07 11.25
C LEU A 637 5.80 2.64 11.13
N TYR A 638 5.98 2.08 9.93
CA TYR A 638 6.53 0.72 9.74
C TYR A 638 7.93 0.56 10.34
N ARG A 639 8.78 1.57 10.17
CA ARG A 639 10.12 1.62 10.78
C ARG A 639 10.10 1.66 12.31
N GLN A 640 8.93 1.82 12.94
CA GLN A 640 8.74 1.75 14.39
C GLN A 640 8.08 0.43 14.80
N VAL A 641 6.89 0.14 14.25
CA VAL A 641 6.06 -0.97 14.74
C VAL A 641 6.67 -2.33 14.44
N PHE A 642 7.26 -2.52 13.25
CA PHE A 642 7.82 -3.83 12.89
C PHE A 642 9.12 -4.16 13.64
N PRO A 643 10.13 -3.27 13.70
CA PRO A 643 11.32 -3.50 14.54
C PRO A 643 10.96 -3.80 15.99
N LEU A 644 10.04 -3.04 16.58
CA LEU A 644 9.59 -3.28 17.95
C LEU A 644 8.93 -4.65 18.11
N THR A 645 8.07 -5.05 17.17
CA THR A 645 7.42 -6.37 17.21
C THR A 645 8.45 -7.49 17.11
N ALA A 646 9.40 -7.39 16.17
CA ALA A 646 10.44 -8.40 15.97
C ALA A 646 11.38 -8.52 17.19
N LEU A 647 11.84 -7.39 17.73
CA LEU A 647 12.67 -7.37 18.94
C LEU A 647 11.90 -7.87 20.16
N GLY A 648 10.63 -7.49 20.29
CA GLY A 648 9.72 -7.96 21.34
C GLY A 648 9.58 -9.47 21.32
N ARG A 649 9.20 -10.05 20.16
CA ARG A 649 9.07 -11.50 20.00
C ARG A 649 10.40 -12.25 20.15
N TYR A 650 11.54 -11.63 19.79
CA TYR A 650 12.85 -12.23 20.05
C TYR A 650 13.17 -12.35 21.56
N VAL A 651 12.79 -11.33 22.34
CA VAL A 651 13.04 -11.26 23.79
C VAL A 651 12.02 -12.07 24.61
N HIS A 652 10.74 -11.97 24.25
CA HIS A 652 9.62 -12.47 25.05
C HIS A 652 8.96 -13.74 24.48
N GLY A 653 9.26 -14.09 23.23
CA GLY A 653 8.58 -15.16 22.49
C GLY A 653 7.28 -14.69 21.84
N ASP A 654 6.65 -15.57 21.07
CA ASP A 654 5.34 -15.32 20.50
C ASP A 654 4.24 -15.43 21.59
N PRO A 655 3.38 -14.42 21.77
CA PRO A 655 2.37 -14.41 22.83
C PRO A 655 1.29 -15.49 22.69
N PHE A 656 1.14 -16.11 21.51
CA PHE A 656 0.13 -17.12 21.25
C PHE A 656 0.68 -18.56 21.17
N ALA A 657 1.99 -18.75 21.26
CA ALA A 657 2.63 -20.08 21.13
C ALA A 657 2.14 -21.12 22.17
N ASP A 658 1.68 -20.67 23.34
CA ASP A 658 1.22 -21.53 24.44
C ASP A 658 -0.31 -21.71 24.51
N ARG A 659 -1.09 -21.22 23.53
CA ARG A 659 -2.55 -21.45 23.52
C ARG A 659 -2.82 -22.93 23.21
N PRO A 660 -3.41 -23.71 24.14
CA PRO A 660 -3.77 -25.09 23.84
C PRO A 660 -4.78 -25.10 22.68
N ASP A 661 -4.60 -26.05 21.76
CA ASP A 661 -5.56 -26.33 20.70
C ASP A 661 -6.98 -26.35 21.32
N ALA A 662 -7.87 -25.48 20.84
CA ALA A 662 -9.29 -25.51 21.19
C ALA A 662 -10.00 -26.73 20.55
N ALA A 663 -9.31 -27.86 20.49
CA ALA A 663 -9.75 -29.13 19.91
C ALA A 663 -10.13 -30.10 21.02
N GLU A 664 -11.02 -29.71 21.93
CA GLU A 664 -11.75 -30.64 22.81
C GLU A 664 -13.02 -29.95 23.34
N GLY A 665 -14.03 -29.75 22.48
CA GLY A 665 -15.33 -29.26 22.95
C GLY A 665 -16.28 -28.66 21.92
N ALA A 666 -16.68 -29.42 20.89
CA ALA A 666 -17.98 -29.26 20.22
C ALA A 666 -18.39 -30.57 19.52
#